data_AF-A0ABD3PCQ9-F1
#
_entry.id   AF-A0ABD3PCQ9-F1
#
_cell.length_a   1.000
_cell.length_b   1.000
_cell.length_c   1.000
_cell.angle_alpha   90.00
_cell.angle_beta   90.00
_cell.angle_gamma   90.00
#
_symmetry.space_group_name_H-M   'P 1'
#
loop_
_entity.id
_entity.type
_entity.pdbx_description
1 polymer ?
#
loop_
_entity_poly.entity_id
_entity_poly.type
_entity_poly.pdbx_seq_one_letter_code
_entity_poly.pdbx_strand_id
1 'polypeptide(L)'
;MRLFVLATAVINLARPAESYPRRVLRPKDNVGEILKGARGRDEVVKKRYTIHTEIEPGSQGAGTELAMDVVEATNSAVTPDTKIKDEKGNEFTVGNGGGGLLLYTLLVTDTDTAEGSDTFSILALNPETDDMHGIVEKRGPSGERVPYKIKQTKGENQGKAMAQEEMDLPIPDWHCDVGQDVLEQEDIREDEETLERRLTEDEHDHGHQHEDQNLSTMEALTKTLRGIKVNPLNKPRRLEAAYNFEVELFIEIDNALISAMGSMNNAVNYVNTLVTAANTVFEKEIDTHLRVTDIVVSTLYDAATSTSQALDIMRTTYAGVHPNVDLHHALLGGIHGGGIAYIGVVCRSDYGFGLTSGLSGTFQSMGETVLWDMLAFMHEIGHNFGSKHTNEVAHYDPPIDTCGLGQCPATPGYGWSTIMSVCQGCPGAYGNIMYSFGGDYDGSGDVNDILNWPANPTLVANYDASHYSVDPNREAQRMFLHIFSRAPTGCVALSSPAPLLTPAPTLSPTSSHGIALYDSSLGAPKCSSVTTSCFSGSLLNSRGGIGGISEPNGSNTLDACTDGSTGNYHVDESVDSIKVSAVGGNIQPGAAVKIDAKVWAYSTTADFVDFFYANDATNPQWQLISTLNPSAAGANDVSAQYTLGNGSLQAVRVVIRYNGAASPCPGGAYDDVDDLAFVVGAGGGTPTAPSGPVTTPAPTKKPTAQPTKRPTRFPTPLPTPKPITTTCGAVGTYCDSSKPNNCCSGSCQSKGRYSNTCK
;
A
#
# COMPACT_ATOMS: atom_id res chain seq x y z
N MET A 1 11.81 25.79 -43.91
CA MET A 1 12.31 24.50 -43.34
C MET A 1 13.68 24.84 -42.81
N ARG A 2 14.08 24.74 -41.55
CA ARG A 2 13.73 23.95 -40.37
C ARG A 2 14.94 24.25 -39.44
N LEU A 3 14.97 24.20 -38.13
CA LEU A 3 14.10 23.79 -37.04
C LEU A 3 14.98 24.03 -35.78
N PHE A 4 14.37 24.03 -34.61
CA PHE A 4 15.04 23.90 -33.30
C PHE A 4 15.79 25.11 -32.72
N VAL A 5 14.97 26.03 -32.22
CA VAL A 5 15.09 26.52 -30.84
C VAL A 5 15.02 25.30 -29.91
N LEU A 6 16.09 25.01 -29.18
CA LEU A 6 16.05 24.02 -28.11
C LEU A 6 15.25 24.61 -26.95
N ALA A 7 14.15 23.93 -26.63
CA ALA A 7 13.28 24.22 -25.53
C ALA A 7 14.04 24.21 -24.21
N THR A 8 13.85 25.27 -23.42
CA THR A 8 13.82 25.17 -21.97
C THR A 8 12.78 24.10 -21.63
N ALA A 9 13.25 22.88 -21.35
CA ALA A 9 12.44 21.89 -20.68
C ALA A 9 12.15 22.45 -19.29
N VAL A 10 11.00 23.11 -19.16
CA VAL A 10 10.31 23.21 -17.87
C VAL A 10 10.09 21.76 -17.46
N ILE A 11 10.90 21.30 -16.52
CA ILE A 11 10.61 20.09 -15.76
C ILE A 11 9.26 20.39 -15.11
N ASN A 12 8.17 19.90 -15.70
CA ASN A 12 6.91 19.75 -14.98
C ASN A 12 7.18 18.67 -13.94
N LEU A 13 7.71 19.09 -12.80
CA LEU A 13 7.52 18.38 -11.55
C LEU A 13 6.02 18.11 -11.46
N ALA A 14 5.65 16.83 -11.37
CA ALA A 14 4.30 16.44 -10.98
C ALA A 14 3.95 17.27 -9.75
N ARG A 15 2.94 18.13 -9.88
CA ARG A 15 2.46 18.89 -8.73
C ARG A 15 1.76 17.89 -7.81
N PRO A 16 1.97 17.96 -6.49
CA PRO A 16 1.21 17.16 -5.54
C PRO A 16 -0.29 17.46 -5.67
N ALA A 17 -1.12 16.55 -5.14
CA ALA A 17 -2.59 16.59 -5.13
C ALA A 17 -3.20 17.94 -4.70
N GLU A 18 -2.43 18.81 -4.03
CA GLU A 18 -2.77 20.20 -3.66
C GLU A 18 -3.02 21.19 -4.82
N SER A 19 -2.86 20.79 -6.09
CA SER A 19 -2.78 21.74 -7.21
C SER A 19 -4.08 22.03 -7.99
N TYR A 20 -5.21 21.44 -7.60
CA TYR A 20 -6.51 21.69 -8.27
C TYR A 20 -7.55 22.27 -7.30
N PRO A 21 -8.12 23.46 -7.61
CA PRO A 21 -9.04 24.12 -6.69
C PRO A 21 -10.34 23.33 -6.55
N ARG A 22 -10.65 22.89 -5.33
CA ARG A 22 -11.94 22.28 -4.99
C ARG A 22 -13.08 23.28 -5.20
N ARG A 23 -14.11 22.86 -5.92
CA ARG A 23 -15.29 23.70 -6.15
C ARG A 23 -16.36 23.40 -5.11
N VAL A 24 -16.57 24.33 -4.19
CA VAL A 24 -17.71 24.27 -3.26
C VAL A 24 -18.99 24.60 -4.01
N LEU A 25 -19.93 23.66 -4.07
CA LEU A 25 -21.23 23.86 -4.70
C LEU A 25 -22.18 24.52 -3.71
N ARG A 26 -22.97 25.47 -4.19
CA ARG A 26 -24.01 26.07 -3.34
C ARG A 26 -25.14 25.04 -3.18
N PRO A 27 -25.89 25.06 -2.07
CA PRO A 27 -26.97 24.10 -1.83
C PRO A 27 -28.01 24.00 -2.96
N LYS A 28 -28.23 25.07 -3.74
CA LYS A 28 -29.18 25.11 -4.85
C LYS A 28 -28.59 24.72 -6.22
N ASP A 29 -27.30 24.45 -6.30
CA ASP A 29 -26.66 24.08 -7.55
C ASP A 29 -27.00 22.61 -7.87
N ASN A 30 -27.57 22.35 -9.06
CA ASN A 30 -27.77 20.98 -9.53
C ASN A 30 -26.42 20.39 -9.95
N VAL A 31 -26.02 19.27 -9.34
CA VAL A 31 -24.68 18.69 -9.51
C VAL A 31 -24.50 18.22 -10.96
N GLY A 32 -25.50 17.57 -11.55
CA GLY A 32 -25.48 17.10 -12.94
C GLY A 32 -25.22 18.23 -13.96
N GLU A 33 -25.95 19.34 -13.85
CA GLU A 33 -25.78 20.51 -14.73
C GLU A 33 -24.38 21.13 -14.59
N ILE A 34 -23.88 21.20 -13.35
CA ILE A 34 -22.56 21.76 -13.06
C ILE A 34 -21.44 20.88 -13.65
N LEU A 35 -21.55 19.56 -13.53
CA LEU A 35 -20.59 18.62 -14.11
C LEU A 35 -20.61 18.66 -15.63
N LYS A 36 -21.80 18.67 -16.26
CA LYS A 36 -21.94 18.81 -17.72
C LYS A 36 -21.30 20.11 -18.21
N GLY A 37 -21.57 21.24 -17.55
CA GLY A 37 -20.95 22.52 -17.87
C GLY A 37 -19.43 22.55 -17.66
N ALA A 38 -18.91 21.77 -16.70
CA ALA A 38 -17.47 21.63 -16.50
C ALA A 38 -16.80 20.76 -17.57
N ARG A 39 -17.44 19.69 -18.04
CA ARG A 39 -16.92 18.83 -19.13
C ARG A 39 -16.79 19.57 -20.46
N GLY A 40 -17.69 20.50 -20.77
CA GLY A 40 -17.62 21.32 -21.99
C GLY A 40 -16.42 22.28 -22.09
N ARG A 41 -15.55 22.34 -21.07
CA ARG A 41 -14.37 23.23 -21.02
C ARG A 41 -13.02 22.52 -21.23
N ASP A 42 -13.02 21.23 -21.57
CA ASP A 42 -11.83 20.44 -21.96
C ASP A 42 -10.66 20.48 -20.94
N GLU A 43 -10.98 20.54 -19.65
CA GLU A 43 -9.99 20.40 -18.58
C GLU A 43 -9.80 18.91 -18.26
N VAL A 44 -8.60 18.38 -18.57
CA VAL A 44 -8.13 16.98 -18.36
C VAL A 44 -7.87 16.68 -16.85
N VAL A 45 -8.52 17.40 -15.95
CA VAL A 45 -8.14 17.47 -14.54
C VAL A 45 -9.17 16.76 -13.66
N LYS A 46 -8.72 16.02 -12.63
CA LYS A 46 -9.56 15.47 -11.55
C LYS A 46 -10.42 16.59 -10.94
N LYS A 47 -11.74 16.54 -11.14
CA LYS A 47 -12.66 17.56 -10.64
C LYS A 47 -13.13 17.20 -9.23
N ARG A 48 -12.76 18.05 -8.28
CA ARG A 48 -13.09 17.92 -6.87
C ARG A 48 -14.22 18.88 -6.50
N TYR A 49 -15.20 18.38 -5.73
CA TYR A 49 -16.39 19.12 -5.34
C TYR A 49 -16.65 18.94 -3.85
N THR A 50 -17.11 20.00 -3.19
CA THR A 50 -17.83 19.87 -1.92
C THR A 50 -19.31 20.04 -2.22
N ILE A 51 -20.10 19.00 -1.97
CA ILE A 51 -21.56 19.00 -2.18
C ILE A 51 -22.22 19.21 -0.82
N HIS A 52 -23.16 20.14 -0.77
CA HIS A 52 -23.99 20.40 0.40
C HIS A 52 -25.38 19.81 0.18
N THR A 53 -25.81 18.94 1.10
CA THR A 53 -27.14 18.32 1.06
C THR A 53 -27.93 18.70 2.30
N GLU A 54 -29.21 19.05 2.14
CA GLU A 54 -30.09 19.38 3.27
C GLU A 54 -30.64 18.08 3.88
N ILE A 55 -30.49 17.92 5.20
CA ILE A 55 -31.01 16.75 5.91
C ILE A 55 -32.53 16.85 6.02
N GLU A 56 -33.23 15.80 5.57
CA GLU A 56 -34.69 15.76 5.48
C GLU A 56 -35.38 15.86 6.86
N PRO A 57 -36.61 16.42 6.92
CA PRO A 57 -37.41 16.42 8.13
C PRO A 57 -37.71 15.01 8.62
N GLY A 58 -37.29 14.68 9.84
CA GLY A 58 -37.48 13.35 10.45
C GLY A 58 -36.17 12.63 10.82
N SER A 59 -35.03 13.11 10.32
CA SER A 59 -33.68 12.63 10.65
C SER A 59 -33.01 13.45 11.76
N GLN A 60 -32.00 12.88 12.41
CA GLN A 60 -31.10 13.58 13.34
C GLN A 60 -30.39 14.71 12.58
N GLY A 61 -30.56 15.96 13.05
CA GLY A 61 -30.00 17.13 12.36
C GLY A 61 -30.86 17.69 11.22
N ALA A 62 -32.16 17.34 11.16
CA ALA A 62 -33.11 17.91 10.19
C ALA A 62 -32.97 19.45 10.01
N GLY A 63 -32.88 19.89 8.76
CA GLY A 63 -32.69 21.31 8.41
C GLY A 63 -31.25 21.83 8.53
N THR A 64 -30.28 20.97 8.84
CA THR A 64 -28.85 21.26 8.72
C THR A 64 -28.29 20.79 7.36
N GLU A 65 -27.07 21.21 7.05
CA GLU A 65 -26.36 20.80 5.83
C GLU A 65 -25.33 19.70 6.15
N LEU A 66 -25.38 18.63 5.36
CA LEU A 66 -24.35 17.61 5.27
C LEU A 66 -23.43 17.98 4.10
N ALA A 67 -22.17 18.29 4.41
CA ALA A 67 -21.12 18.47 3.41
C ALA A 67 -20.42 17.13 3.14
N MET A 68 -20.07 16.91 1.86
CA MET A 68 -19.30 15.76 1.39
C MET A 68 -18.30 16.20 0.33
N ASP A 69 -17.05 15.80 0.50
CA ASP A 69 -15.98 16.02 -0.47
C ASP A 69 -15.92 14.81 -1.43
N VAL A 70 -16.17 15.07 -2.71
CA VAL A 70 -16.23 14.03 -3.75
C VAL A 70 -15.41 14.41 -4.98
N VAL A 71 -14.97 13.39 -5.71
CA VAL A 71 -14.24 13.50 -6.96
C VAL A 71 -14.93 12.69 -8.05
N GLU A 72 -14.92 13.20 -9.29
CA GLU A 72 -15.40 12.45 -10.46
C GLU A 72 -14.50 11.23 -10.70
N ALA A 73 -15.09 10.03 -10.73
CA ALA A 73 -14.39 8.79 -11.02
C ALA A 73 -14.04 8.71 -12.52
N THR A 74 -12.96 9.40 -12.91
CA THR A 74 -12.53 9.53 -14.31
C THR A 74 -12.14 8.20 -14.94
N ASN A 75 -11.71 7.24 -14.12
CA ASN A 75 -11.46 5.86 -14.50
C ASN A 75 -12.52 5.00 -13.82
N SER A 76 -13.72 4.92 -14.40
CA SER A 76 -14.76 4.01 -13.90
C SER A 76 -14.42 2.57 -14.31
N ALA A 77 -14.78 1.60 -13.47
CA ALA A 77 -14.45 0.20 -13.70
C ALA A 77 -15.12 -0.38 -14.97
N VAL A 78 -16.37 0.01 -15.24
CA VAL A 78 -17.07 -0.30 -16.48
C VAL A 78 -16.89 0.87 -17.46
N THR A 79 -16.47 0.54 -18.67
CA THR A 79 -16.18 1.50 -19.73
C THR A 79 -17.00 1.16 -20.99
N PRO A 80 -17.04 2.04 -22.00
CA PRO A 80 -17.63 1.70 -23.30
C PRO A 80 -17.00 0.49 -23.99
N ASP A 81 -15.77 0.11 -23.63
CA ASP A 81 -15.06 -1.06 -24.16
C ASP A 81 -15.46 -2.37 -23.42
N THR A 82 -16.19 -2.28 -22.29
CA THR A 82 -16.65 -3.44 -21.53
C THR A 82 -17.72 -4.19 -22.31
N LYS A 83 -17.55 -5.51 -22.45
CA LYS A 83 -18.49 -6.37 -23.18
C LYS A 83 -19.59 -6.84 -22.24
N ILE A 84 -20.85 -6.62 -22.62
CA ILE A 84 -22.01 -7.06 -21.83
C ILE A 84 -22.73 -8.13 -22.62
N LYS A 85 -23.00 -9.29 -22.02
CA LYS A 85 -23.69 -10.40 -22.67
C LYS A 85 -24.88 -10.86 -21.86
N ASP A 86 -26.03 -11.05 -22.52
CA ASP A 86 -27.14 -11.80 -21.90
C ASP A 86 -26.86 -13.31 -21.90
N GLU A 87 -27.78 -14.08 -21.31
CA GLU A 87 -27.74 -15.53 -21.22
C GLU A 87 -27.65 -16.24 -22.57
N LYS A 88 -28.12 -15.59 -23.63
CA LYS A 88 -28.12 -16.12 -25.00
C LYS A 88 -26.83 -15.76 -25.73
N GLY A 89 -25.91 -15.04 -25.08
CA GLY A 89 -24.67 -14.54 -25.64
C GLY A 89 -24.86 -13.32 -26.55
N ASN A 90 -26.03 -12.65 -26.53
CA ASN A 90 -26.20 -11.41 -27.28
C ASN A 90 -25.41 -10.29 -26.59
N GLU A 91 -24.58 -9.61 -27.37
CA GLU A 91 -23.76 -8.50 -26.86
C GLU A 91 -24.54 -7.18 -26.87
N PHE A 92 -24.44 -6.42 -25.78
CA PHE A 92 -24.94 -5.05 -25.66
C PHE A 92 -23.80 -4.06 -25.72
N THR A 93 -24.02 -2.95 -26.42
CA THR A 93 -23.09 -1.82 -26.43
C THR A 93 -23.33 -0.91 -25.23
N VAL A 94 -22.26 -0.41 -24.64
CA VAL A 94 -22.29 0.50 -23.49
C VAL A 94 -22.00 1.92 -23.97
N GLY A 95 -22.84 2.91 -23.64
CA GLY A 95 -22.60 4.31 -24.03
C GLY A 95 -23.78 5.27 -23.89
N ASN A 96 -23.49 6.57 -24.03
CA ASN A 96 -24.49 7.64 -23.92
C ASN A 96 -25.31 7.81 -25.21
N GLY A 97 -26.48 7.16 -25.24
CA GLY A 97 -27.52 7.35 -26.26
C GLY A 97 -27.39 6.48 -27.52
N GLY A 98 -28.52 6.16 -28.14
CA GLY A 98 -28.58 5.44 -29.43
C GLY A 98 -28.86 3.93 -29.36
N GLY A 99 -29.52 3.44 -28.30
CA GLY A 99 -30.00 2.05 -28.19
C GLY A 99 -29.10 1.09 -27.40
N GLY A 100 -27.98 1.57 -26.86
CA GLY A 100 -27.11 0.84 -25.91
C GLY A 100 -27.48 1.09 -24.44
N LEU A 101 -26.78 0.40 -23.53
CA LEU A 101 -26.92 0.58 -22.08
C LEU A 101 -26.30 1.92 -21.66
N LEU A 102 -27.08 2.73 -20.94
CA LEU A 102 -26.73 4.07 -20.46
C LEU A 102 -25.84 3.98 -19.22
N LEU A 103 -24.63 4.51 -19.28
CA LEU A 103 -23.74 4.59 -18.11
C LEU A 103 -23.91 5.88 -17.31
N TYR A 104 -24.03 5.73 -16.00
CA TYR A 104 -24.04 6.84 -15.06
C TYR A 104 -22.63 7.36 -14.82
N THR A 105 -22.53 8.66 -14.57
CA THR A 105 -21.28 9.25 -14.07
C THR A 105 -21.20 9.04 -12.57
N LEU A 106 -20.10 8.50 -12.08
CA LEU A 106 -19.90 8.27 -10.65
C LEU A 106 -19.06 9.39 -10.02
N LEU A 107 -19.51 9.87 -8.87
CA LEU A 107 -18.71 10.66 -7.92
C LEU A 107 -18.42 9.77 -6.72
N VAL A 108 -17.16 9.75 -6.29
CA VAL A 108 -16.70 8.95 -5.16
C VAL A 108 -16.02 9.84 -4.12
N THR A 109 -15.82 9.35 -2.90
CA THR A 109 -15.09 10.07 -1.84
C THR A 109 -13.75 10.62 -2.35
N ASP A 110 -13.45 11.88 -2.04
CA ASP A 110 -12.10 12.44 -2.19
C ASP A 110 -11.26 12.04 -0.96
N THR A 111 -10.51 10.94 -1.05
CA THR A 111 -9.73 10.36 0.07
C THR A 111 -8.47 11.15 0.44
N ASP A 112 -8.17 12.24 -0.28
CA ASP A 112 -7.06 13.15 0.02
C ASP A 112 -7.43 14.21 1.08
N THR A 113 -8.69 14.24 1.53
CA THR A 113 -9.19 15.24 2.49
C THR A 113 -9.44 14.57 3.84
N ALA A 114 -9.20 15.31 4.92
CA ALA A 114 -9.48 14.82 6.28
C ALA A 114 -10.98 14.55 6.52
N GLU A 115 -11.87 15.20 5.76
CA GLU A 115 -13.31 14.91 5.81
C GLU A 115 -13.66 13.66 5.00
N GLY A 116 -12.95 13.43 3.89
CA GLY A 116 -13.07 12.22 3.07
C GLY A 116 -12.49 10.97 3.73
N SER A 117 -11.48 11.08 4.59
CA SER A 117 -10.97 9.92 5.36
C SER A 117 -11.99 9.36 6.35
N ASP A 118 -12.96 10.18 6.79
CA ASP A 118 -14.01 9.81 7.75
C ASP A 118 -15.39 9.67 7.09
N THR A 119 -15.47 9.76 5.76
CA THR A 119 -16.72 9.73 5.00
C THR A 119 -16.60 8.78 3.81
N PHE A 120 -17.46 7.78 3.75
CA PHE A 120 -17.64 7.01 2.51
C PHE A 120 -18.77 7.64 1.68
N SER A 121 -18.57 7.84 0.38
CA SER A 121 -19.52 8.49 -0.52
C SER A 121 -19.45 7.87 -1.90
N ILE A 122 -20.61 7.45 -2.41
CA ILE A 122 -20.76 7.10 -3.81
C ILE A 122 -22.09 7.64 -4.36
N LEU A 123 -21.98 8.46 -5.39
CA LEU A 123 -23.12 9.14 -6.03
C LEU A 123 -23.12 8.82 -7.52
N ALA A 124 -24.28 8.42 -8.04
CA ALA A 124 -24.52 8.17 -9.44
C ALA A 124 -25.33 9.31 -10.07
N LEU A 125 -24.80 9.89 -11.14
CA LEU A 125 -25.44 10.95 -11.92
C LEU A 125 -25.94 10.42 -13.25
N ASN A 126 -27.23 10.61 -13.49
CA ASN A 126 -27.87 10.29 -14.75
C ASN A 126 -27.43 11.31 -15.82
N PRO A 127 -26.75 10.88 -16.90
CA PRO A 127 -26.25 11.78 -17.93
C PRO A 127 -27.35 12.38 -18.81
N GLU A 128 -28.58 11.86 -18.78
CA GLU A 128 -29.71 12.37 -19.55
C GLU A 128 -30.55 13.35 -18.72
N THR A 129 -30.91 12.98 -17.49
CA THR A 129 -31.85 13.76 -16.67
C THR A 129 -31.19 14.79 -15.75
N ASP A 130 -29.87 14.69 -15.51
CA ASP A 130 -29.15 15.45 -14.47
C ASP A 130 -29.54 15.09 -13.03
N ASP A 131 -30.27 13.99 -12.85
CA ASP A 131 -30.61 13.50 -11.51
C ASP A 131 -29.41 12.81 -10.87
N MET A 132 -29.27 12.96 -9.57
CA MET A 132 -28.25 12.32 -8.76
C MET A 132 -28.91 11.52 -7.64
N HIS A 133 -28.40 10.33 -7.39
CA HIS A 133 -28.74 9.53 -6.21
C HIS A 133 -27.47 8.85 -5.70
N GLY A 134 -27.48 8.39 -4.46
CA GLY A 134 -26.31 7.74 -3.89
C GLY A 134 -26.42 7.48 -2.41
N ILE A 135 -25.33 7.00 -1.84
CA ILE A 135 -25.19 6.81 -0.41
C ILE A 135 -23.94 7.49 0.10
N VAL A 136 -24.08 8.11 1.27
CA VAL A 136 -23.01 8.72 2.03
C VAL A 136 -23.08 8.19 3.43
N GLU A 137 -21.98 7.68 3.95
CA GLU A 137 -21.90 7.18 5.29
C GLU A 137 -20.82 7.95 6.04
N LYS A 138 -21.28 8.82 6.94
CA LYS A 138 -20.44 9.79 7.65
C LYS A 138 -20.40 9.49 9.14
N ARG A 139 -19.28 9.81 9.77
CA ARG A 139 -19.13 9.75 11.22
C ARG A 139 -19.99 10.82 11.91
N GLY A 140 -20.91 10.39 12.76
CA GLY A 140 -21.74 11.24 13.61
C GLY A 140 -20.98 11.81 14.82
N PRO A 141 -21.57 12.76 15.55
CA PRO A 141 -20.94 13.43 16.70
C PRO A 141 -20.58 12.48 17.86
N SER A 142 -21.34 11.39 18.01
CA SER A 142 -21.12 10.32 19.00
C SER A 142 -20.24 9.19 18.47
N GLY A 143 -19.73 9.31 17.25
CA GLY A 143 -18.84 8.34 16.62
C GLY A 143 -19.54 7.22 15.87
N GLU A 144 -20.87 7.08 15.93
CA GLU A 144 -21.58 6.13 15.05
C GLU A 144 -21.48 6.53 13.57
N ARG A 145 -21.60 5.55 12.67
CA ARG A 145 -21.79 5.83 11.25
C ARG A 145 -23.26 6.02 10.98
N VAL A 146 -23.57 7.13 10.33
CA VAL A 146 -24.93 7.43 9.92
C VAL A 146 -24.97 7.33 8.40
N PRO A 147 -25.63 6.29 7.85
CA PRO A 147 -25.87 6.22 6.42
C PRO A 147 -26.96 7.22 6.03
N TYR A 148 -26.64 8.03 5.03
CA TYR A 148 -27.53 8.97 4.41
C TYR A 148 -27.70 8.60 2.95
N LYS A 149 -28.93 8.28 2.59
CA LYS A 149 -29.33 8.20 1.20
C LYS A 149 -29.45 9.60 0.63
N ILE A 150 -28.79 9.84 -0.49
CA ILE A 150 -28.76 11.12 -1.17
C ILE A 150 -29.65 11.08 -2.40
N LYS A 151 -30.45 12.13 -2.60
CA LYS A 151 -31.25 12.31 -3.82
C LYS A 151 -31.27 13.77 -4.27
N GLN A 152 -31.11 14.01 -5.55
CA GLN A 152 -31.31 15.30 -6.20
C GLN A 152 -32.02 15.07 -7.53
N THR A 153 -33.23 15.59 -7.67
CA THR A 153 -33.99 15.57 -8.93
C THR A 153 -33.97 16.96 -9.56
N LYS A 154 -33.76 17.06 -10.87
CA LYS A 154 -33.84 18.33 -11.59
C LYS A 154 -35.24 18.94 -11.49
N GLY A 155 -35.34 20.17 -10.98
CA GLY A 155 -36.59 20.92 -10.87
C GLY A 155 -37.42 20.64 -9.61
N GLU A 156 -37.05 19.65 -8.80
CA GLU A 156 -37.62 19.43 -7.45
C GLU A 156 -36.79 20.16 -6.39
N ASN A 157 -37.39 20.51 -5.25
CA ASN A 157 -36.69 21.14 -4.11
C ASN A 157 -35.78 22.33 -4.48
N GLN A 158 -36.14 23.11 -5.52
CA GLN A 158 -35.31 24.19 -6.06
C GLN A 158 -33.92 23.74 -6.57
N GLY A 159 -33.78 22.48 -6.98
CA GLY A 159 -32.53 21.87 -7.43
C GLY A 159 -31.61 21.43 -6.28
N LYS A 160 -32.07 21.49 -5.02
CA LYS A 160 -31.27 21.06 -3.87
C LYS A 160 -31.14 19.54 -3.81
N ALA A 161 -29.98 19.07 -3.37
CA ALA A 161 -29.77 17.69 -2.98
C ALA A 161 -30.24 17.49 -1.53
N MET A 162 -30.95 16.39 -1.30
CA MET A 162 -31.54 16.00 -0.03
C MET A 162 -30.83 14.76 0.52
N ALA A 163 -30.64 14.73 1.84
CA ALA A 163 -30.09 13.60 2.57
C ALA A 163 -31.16 13.03 3.50
N GLN A 164 -31.48 11.75 3.33
CA GLN A 164 -32.37 11.00 4.19
C GLN A 164 -31.52 10.03 5.02
N GLU A 165 -31.59 10.14 6.34
CA GLU A 165 -30.98 9.16 7.25
C GLU A 165 -31.68 7.80 7.12
N GLU A 166 -30.89 6.74 6.98
CA GLU A 166 -31.35 5.35 7.02
C GLU A 166 -31.06 4.81 8.44
N MET A 167 -32.07 4.25 9.11
CA MET A 167 -32.01 3.92 10.56
C MET A 167 -32.19 2.43 10.88
N ASP A 168 -32.33 1.54 9.88
CA ASP A 168 -32.75 0.15 10.13
C ASP A 168 -32.14 -0.81 9.12
N LEU A 169 -30.93 -1.30 9.43
CA LEU A 169 -30.23 -2.29 8.63
C LEU A 169 -30.69 -3.74 8.96
N PRO A 170 -31.50 -4.41 8.12
CA PRO A 170 -31.63 -5.86 8.15
C PRO A 170 -30.45 -6.47 7.38
N ILE A 171 -29.24 -6.35 7.92
CA ILE A 171 -28.06 -6.95 7.27
C ILE A 171 -28.15 -8.47 7.43
N PRO A 172 -27.99 -9.25 6.34
CA PRO A 172 -27.93 -10.69 6.47
C PRO A 172 -26.74 -11.12 7.35
N ASP A 173 -26.89 -12.25 8.04
CA ASP A 173 -25.77 -12.94 8.67
C ASP A 173 -24.75 -13.31 7.59
N TRP A 174 -23.64 -12.57 7.53
CA TRP A 174 -22.58 -12.78 6.55
C TRP A 174 -21.69 -13.95 6.98
N HIS A 175 -21.62 -14.97 6.14
CA HIS A 175 -20.59 -16.00 6.21
C HIS A 175 -19.60 -15.75 5.08
N CYS A 176 -18.37 -15.44 5.44
CA CYS A 176 -17.24 -15.49 4.51
C CYS A 176 -16.62 -16.87 4.62
N ASP A 177 -16.54 -17.58 3.50
CA ASP A 177 -15.80 -18.82 3.38
C ASP A 177 -14.54 -18.57 2.55
N VAL A 178 -13.56 -19.47 2.68
CA VAL A 178 -12.43 -19.55 1.74
C VAL A 178 -12.47 -20.91 1.05
N GLY A 179 -12.23 -20.94 -0.26
CA GLY A 179 -12.17 -22.21 -0.99
C GLY A 179 -11.06 -23.11 -0.43
N GLN A 180 -11.33 -24.41 -0.22
CA GLN A 180 -10.34 -25.33 0.36
C GLN A 180 -9.03 -25.37 -0.46
N ASP A 181 -7.95 -25.01 0.24
CA ASP A 181 -6.53 -25.25 0.01
C ASP A 181 -6.08 -25.55 -1.42
N VAL A 182 -5.58 -24.51 -2.10
CA VAL A 182 -4.41 -24.68 -2.98
C VAL A 182 -3.20 -24.75 -2.07
N LEU A 183 -3.03 -25.92 -1.46
CA LEU A 183 -1.77 -26.48 -0.97
C LEU A 183 -0.62 -25.48 -0.73
N GLU A 184 -0.26 -25.36 0.55
CA GLU A 184 1.08 -25.05 1.09
C GLU A 184 2.19 -25.97 0.51
N GLN A 185 2.21 -26.23 -0.80
CA GLN A 185 3.01 -27.31 -1.38
C GLN A 185 3.69 -26.95 -2.71
N GLU A 186 3.61 -25.69 -3.17
CA GLU A 186 4.47 -25.22 -4.27
C GLU A 186 5.45 -24.08 -3.92
N ASP A 187 5.30 -23.38 -2.79
CA ASP A 187 6.28 -22.37 -2.33
C ASP A 187 7.24 -22.84 -1.21
N ILE A 188 7.09 -24.08 -0.72
CA ILE A 188 8.05 -24.69 0.23
C ILE A 188 8.32 -26.14 -0.18
N ARG A 189 9.29 -26.34 -1.09
CA ARG A 189 10.08 -27.59 -1.11
C ARG A 189 11.40 -27.30 -0.42
N GLU A 190 11.39 -27.64 0.86
CA GLU A 190 12.46 -28.09 1.76
C GLU A 190 13.92 -27.80 1.36
N ASP A 191 14.60 -27.05 2.23
CA ASP A 191 15.76 -27.62 2.92
C ASP A 191 15.72 -27.19 4.41
N GLU A 192 16.09 -28.14 5.27
CA GLU A 192 16.27 -28.09 6.73
C GLU A 192 15.10 -28.51 7.66
N GLU A 193 14.91 -29.84 7.66
CA GLU A 193 15.20 -30.72 8.80
C GLU A 193 14.18 -30.85 9.95
N THR A 194 13.31 -31.83 9.75
CA THR A 194 12.88 -32.85 10.73
C THR A 194 13.81 -33.12 11.92
N LEU A 195 13.60 -32.41 13.03
CA LEU A 195 13.87 -32.80 14.43
C LEU A 195 12.79 -32.09 15.25
N GLU A 196 11.58 -32.62 15.47
CA GLU A 196 11.30 -33.50 16.61
C GLU A 196 9.85 -34.06 16.49
N ARG A 197 9.65 -35.14 15.75
CA ARG A 197 8.51 -36.04 16.04
C ARG A 197 8.81 -37.50 15.71
N ARG A 198 9.83 -38.04 16.38
CA ARG A 198 9.93 -39.46 16.69
C ARG A 198 9.48 -39.68 18.14
N LEU A 199 8.17 -39.74 18.38
CA LEU A 199 7.61 -40.59 19.44
C LEU A 199 6.20 -41.07 19.02
N THR A 200 6.10 -42.40 18.90
CA THR A 200 4.90 -43.29 18.87
C THR A 200 4.01 -43.22 17.61
N GLU A 201 4.13 -44.17 16.67
CA GLU A 201 3.31 -45.42 16.55
C GLU A 201 1.83 -45.07 16.29
N ASP A 202 1.17 -45.40 15.18
CA ASP A 202 1.16 -46.65 14.42
C ASP A 202 0.58 -46.45 13.00
N GLU A 203 1.14 -47.19 12.04
CA GLU A 203 0.47 -47.93 10.96
C GLU A 203 -0.65 -47.27 10.10
N HIS A 204 -0.35 -46.97 8.82
CA HIS A 204 -0.79 -47.84 7.72
C HIS A 204 -0.23 -47.46 6.33
N ASP A 205 0.43 -48.48 5.78
CA ASP A 205 0.88 -48.82 4.44
C ASP A 205 -0.04 -48.37 3.28
N HIS A 206 0.56 -47.82 2.21
CA HIS A 206 0.59 -48.47 0.88
C HIS A 206 1.48 -47.68 -0.09
N GLY A 207 2.59 -48.29 -0.47
CA GLY A 207 3.53 -47.77 -1.45
C GLY A 207 3.12 -48.01 -2.91
N HIS A 208 3.73 -47.23 -3.80
CA HIS A 208 4.11 -47.71 -5.13
C HIS A 208 5.48 -47.14 -5.52
N GLN A 209 6.19 -47.99 -6.27
CA GLN A 209 7.63 -47.99 -6.51
C GLN A 209 8.08 -47.03 -7.62
N HIS A 210 9.36 -46.68 -7.50
CA HIS A 210 10.23 -45.87 -8.35
C HIS A 210 10.39 -46.37 -9.80
N GLU A 211 10.75 -45.46 -10.70
CA GLU A 211 11.91 -45.71 -11.58
C GLU A 211 12.62 -44.40 -11.98
N ASP A 212 13.90 -44.32 -11.62
CA ASP A 212 14.85 -43.25 -11.92
C ASP A 212 15.35 -43.31 -13.36
N GLN A 213 15.56 -42.15 -13.99
CA GLN A 213 16.67 -41.94 -14.92
C GLN A 213 17.29 -40.56 -14.65
N ASN A 214 18.54 -40.63 -14.19
CA ASN A 214 19.41 -39.56 -13.77
C ASN A 214 20.19 -39.04 -15.00
N LEU A 215 20.17 -37.73 -15.30
CA LEU A 215 21.32 -37.09 -15.96
C LEU A 215 21.38 -35.56 -15.71
N SER A 216 22.50 -35.20 -15.10
CA SER A 216 23.13 -33.91 -14.77
C SER A 216 22.87 -32.69 -15.66
N THR A 217 22.48 -31.61 -14.98
CA THR A 217 23.14 -30.28 -14.92
C THR A 217 23.96 -29.78 -16.12
N MET A 218 23.61 -28.55 -16.52
CA MET A 218 24.47 -27.52 -17.11
C MET A 218 24.83 -27.62 -18.61
N GLU A 219 23.83 -27.78 -19.50
CA GLU A 219 24.02 -27.41 -20.92
C GLU A 219 22.74 -27.01 -21.69
N ALA A 220 21.80 -26.28 -21.07
CA ALA A 220 20.61 -25.75 -21.76
C ALA A 220 20.23 -24.29 -21.42
N LEU A 221 21.12 -23.52 -20.77
CA LEU A 221 20.83 -22.13 -20.33
C LEU A 221 21.55 -21.04 -21.13
N THR A 222 22.06 -21.33 -22.34
CA THR A 222 22.76 -20.33 -23.17
C THR A 222 22.19 -20.16 -24.59
N LYS A 223 20.90 -20.48 -24.81
CA LYS A 223 20.29 -20.34 -26.15
C LYS A 223 18.89 -19.77 -26.25
N THR A 224 18.44 -18.97 -25.27
CA THR A 224 17.18 -18.20 -25.39
C THR A 224 17.32 -16.73 -24.98
N LEU A 225 18.44 -16.10 -25.34
CA LEU A 225 18.66 -14.64 -25.22
C LEU A 225 18.74 -13.92 -26.58
N ARG A 226 18.02 -14.40 -27.61
CA ARG A 226 17.84 -13.62 -28.84
C ARG A 226 16.44 -13.78 -29.43
N GLY A 227 15.66 -12.71 -29.27
CA GLY A 227 14.64 -12.33 -30.25
C GLY A 227 13.21 -12.64 -29.87
N ILE A 228 12.67 -12.01 -28.83
CA ILE A 228 11.23 -11.75 -28.81
C ILE A 228 11.00 -10.52 -29.69
N LYS A 229 10.52 -10.79 -30.91
CA LYS A 229 9.94 -9.80 -31.79
C LYS A 229 8.71 -9.24 -31.10
N VAL A 230 8.77 -7.96 -30.75
CA VAL A 230 7.59 -7.13 -30.52
C VAL A 230 6.74 -7.22 -31.78
N ASN A 231 5.55 -7.80 -31.70
CA ASN A 231 4.56 -7.66 -32.76
C ASN A 231 3.50 -6.64 -32.31
N PRO A 232 3.28 -5.56 -33.08
CA PRO A 232 2.59 -4.38 -32.61
C PRO A 232 1.12 -4.39 -33.03
N LEU A 233 0.21 -4.27 -32.07
CA LEU A 233 -1.12 -3.74 -32.32
C LEU A 233 -1.24 -2.40 -31.59
N ASN A 234 -0.94 -1.36 -32.36
CA ASN A 234 -1.00 0.05 -32.00
C ASN A 234 -2.38 0.44 -31.45
N LYS A 235 -2.45 0.80 -30.16
CA LYS A 235 -2.84 2.15 -29.72
C LYS A 235 -2.04 2.49 -28.46
N PRO A 236 -1.24 3.57 -28.43
CA PRO A 236 -0.71 4.07 -27.17
C PRO A 236 -1.89 4.63 -26.36
N ARG A 237 -2.38 3.88 -25.35
CA ARG A 237 -3.30 4.41 -24.35
C ARG A 237 -2.48 5.34 -23.45
N ARG A 238 -2.81 6.63 -23.52
CA ARG A 238 -2.30 7.68 -22.64
C ARG A 238 -3.25 7.72 -21.44
N LEU A 239 -2.78 7.32 -20.26
CA LEU A 239 -3.50 7.45 -19.00
C LEU A 239 -2.60 8.18 -17.99
N GLU A 240 -2.98 9.40 -17.65
CA GLU A 240 -2.39 10.15 -16.54
C GLU A 240 -2.90 9.56 -15.20
N ALA A 241 -2.69 8.27 -14.96
CA ALA A 241 -3.32 7.53 -13.86
C ALA A 241 -2.54 7.65 -12.53
N ALA A 242 -3.28 7.61 -11.41
CA ALA A 242 -2.79 7.72 -10.04
C ALA A 242 -2.44 6.36 -9.40
N TYR A 243 -2.44 5.29 -10.20
CA TYR A 243 -2.16 3.92 -9.81
C TYR A 243 -1.20 3.29 -10.83
N ASN A 244 -0.47 2.24 -10.45
CA ASN A 244 0.51 1.57 -11.33
C ASN A 244 0.00 0.25 -11.92
N PHE A 245 -0.88 -0.47 -11.23
CA PHE A 245 -1.39 -1.78 -11.67
C PHE A 245 -2.85 -1.70 -12.12
N GLU A 246 -3.21 -2.48 -13.13
CA GLU A 246 -4.58 -2.69 -13.58
C GLU A 246 -4.86 -4.19 -13.62
N VAL A 247 -5.90 -4.62 -12.92
CA VAL A 247 -6.39 -6.01 -12.87
C VAL A 247 -7.69 -6.09 -13.67
N GLU A 248 -7.69 -6.92 -14.70
CA GLU A 248 -8.86 -7.15 -15.56
C GLU A 248 -9.81 -8.18 -14.94
N LEU A 249 -11.02 -7.74 -14.63
CA LEU A 249 -12.11 -8.55 -14.05
C LEU A 249 -13.09 -9.03 -15.12
N PHE A 250 -13.36 -10.33 -15.10
CA PHE A 250 -14.54 -10.93 -15.73
C PHE A 250 -15.63 -11.11 -14.69
N ILE A 251 -16.80 -10.51 -14.92
CA ILE A 251 -17.91 -10.53 -13.95
C ILE A 251 -19.07 -11.38 -14.49
N GLU A 252 -19.51 -12.37 -13.73
CA GLU A 252 -20.81 -13.03 -13.95
C GLU A 252 -21.88 -12.45 -13.04
N ILE A 253 -23.11 -12.27 -13.56
CA ILE A 253 -24.29 -11.86 -12.80
C ILE A 253 -25.44 -12.84 -13.02
N ASP A 254 -26.31 -13.02 -12.02
CA ASP A 254 -27.49 -13.88 -12.15
C ASP A 254 -28.79 -13.09 -12.42
N ASN A 255 -29.84 -13.81 -12.80
CA ASN A 255 -31.16 -13.19 -13.02
C ASN A 255 -31.78 -12.61 -11.75
N ALA A 256 -31.43 -13.17 -10.59
CA ALA A 256 -31.91 -12.65 -9.31
C ALA A 256 -31.42 -11.21 -9.09
N LEU A 257 -30.13 -10.96 -9.35
CA LEU A 257 -29.54 -9.62 -9.30
C LEU A 257 -30.20 -8.69 -10.32
N ILE A 258 -30.36 -9.13 -11.57
CA ILE A 258 -31.01 -8.30 -12.61
C ILE A 258 -32.45 -7.93 -12.21
N SER A 259 -33.17 -8.88 -11.63
CA SER A 259 -34.54 -8.69 -11.15
C SER A 259 -34.59 -7.70 -9.98
N ALA A 260 -33.65 -7.80 -9.03
CA ALA A 260 -33.51 -6.87 -7.92
C ALA A 260 -33.23 -5.44 -8.39
N MET A 261 -32.42 -5.29 -9.45
CA MET A 261 -32.12 -4.00 -10.08
C MET A 261 -33.24 -3.46 -10.99
N GLY A 262 -34.22 -4.31 -11.31
CA GLY A 262 -35.37 -4.01 -12.16
C GLY A 262 -35.07 -3.90 -13.66
N SER A 263 -33.80 -3.87 -14.08
CA SER A 263 -33.39 -3.91 -15.48
C SER A 263 -31.92 -4.30 -15.64
N MET A 264 -31.55 -4.84 -16.81
CA MET A 264 -30.15 -5.08 -17.19
C MET A 264 -29.30 -3.81 -17.09
N ASN A 265 -29.84 -2.67 -17.51
CA ASN A 265 -29.11 -1.40 -17.47
C ASN A 265 -28.71 -1.02 -16.04
N ASN A 266 -29.63 -1.19 -15.09
CA ASN A 266 -29.34 -0.90 -13.69
C ASN A 266 -28.41 -1.94 -13.09
N ALA A 267 -28.49 -3.21 -13.49
CA ALA A 267 -27.53 -4.23 -13.07
C ALA A 267 -26.09 -3.89 -13.50
N VAL A 268 -25.89 -3.51 -14.77
CA VAL A 268 -24.56 -3.08 -15.25
C VAL A 268 -24.05 -1.84 -14.52
N ASN A 269 -24.93 -0.85 -14.28
CA ASN A 269 -24.54 0.33 -13.50
C ASN A 269 -24.27 -0.01 -12.02
N TYR A 270 -24.94 -1.02 -11.47
CA TYR A 270 -24.68 -1.50 -10.12
C TYR A 270 -23.30 -2.15 -10.02
N VAL A 271 -22.94 -3.03 -10.97
CA VAL A 271 -21.57 -3.57 -11.08
C VAL A 271 -20.56 -2.44 -11.18
N ASN A 272 -20.79 -1.46 -12.06
CA ASN A 272 -19.90 -0.30 -12.19
C ASN A 272 -19.75 0.46 -10.86
N THR A 273 -20.85 0.62 -10.11
CA THR A 273 -20.88 1.33 -8.83
C THR A 273 -20.05 0.60 -7.79
N LEU A 274 -20.26 -0.71 -7.61
CA LEU A 274 -19.52 -1.51 -6.62
C LEU A 274 -18.01 -1.55 -6.91
N VAL A 275 -17.62 -1.83 -8.16
CA VAL A 275 -16.20 -1.95 -8.51
C VAL A 275 -15.51 -0.59 -8.53
N THR A 276 -16.18 0.47 -8.99
CA THR A 276 -15.60 1.84 -8.95
C THR A 276 -15.50 2.36 -7.52
N ALA A 277 -16.43 2.01 -6.63
CA ALA A 277 -16.26 2.28 -5.20
C ALA A 277 -15.05 1.56 -4.62
N ALA A 278 -14.87 0.27 -4.93
CA ALA A 278 -13.71 -0.50 -4.49
C ALA A 278 -12.40 0.14 -4.94
N ASN A 279 -12.34 0.68 -6.16
CA ASN A 279 -11.17 1.40 -6.65
C ASN A 279 -10.76 2.62 -5.79
N THR A 280 -11.66 3.20 -4.98
CA THR A 280 -11.25 4.27 -4.04
C THR A 280 -10.29 3.79 -2.95
N VAL A 281 -10.39 2.50 -2.58
CA VAL A 281 -9.54 1.84 -1.59
C VAL A 281 -8.38 1.14 -2.29
N PHE A 282 -8.65 0.33 -3.32
CA PHE A 282 -7.62 -0.43 -4.03
C PHE A 282 -6.57 0.45 -4.73
N GLU A 283 -6.96 1.58 -5.34
CA GLU A 283 -5.98 2.47 -5.98
C GLU A 283 -5.10 3.17 -4.93
N LYS A 284 -5.66 3.50 -3.77
CA LYS A 284 -4.94 4.21 -2.72
C LYS A 284 -4.03 3.28 -1.92
N GLU A 285 -4.56 2.16 -1.46
CA GLU A 285 -3.89 1.29 -0.48
C GLU A 285 -3.10 0.15 -1.14
N ILE A 286 -3.45 -0.22 -2.38
CA ILE A 286 -2.86 -1.38 -3.09
C ILE A 286 -2.29 -0.96 -4.46
N ASP A 287 -2.33 0.33 -4.80
CA ASP A 287 -1.81 0.88 -6.06
C ASP A 287 -2.38 0.19 -7.32
N THR A 288 -3.61 -0.31 -7.20
CA THR A 288 -4.23 -1.19 -8.20
C THR A 288 -5.62 -0.71 -8.59
N HIS A 289 -5.87 -0.64 -9.89
CA HIS A 289 -7.18 -0.35 -10.48
C HIS A 289 -7.86 -1.64 -10.95
N LEU A 290 -9.10 -1.85 -10.53
CA LEU A 290 -9.95 -2.93 -11.00
C LEU A 290 -10.74 -2.45 -12.22
N ARG A 291 -10.54 -3.12 -13.35
CA ARG A 291 -11.24 -2.81 -14.61
C ARG A 291 -12.09 -3.99 -15.05
N VAL A 292 -13.36 -3.75 -15.34
CA VAL A 292 -14.29 -4.78 -15.80
C VAL A 292 -14.20 -4.91 -17.32
N THR A 293 -13.76 -6.06 -17.82
CA THR A 293 -13.68 -6.33 -19.27
C THR A 293 -14.96 -6.92 -19.83
N ASP A 294 -15.61 -7.77 -19.05
CA ASP A 294 -16.80 -8.52 -19.43
C ASP A 294 -17.80 -8.56 -18.27
N ILE A 295 -19.09 -8.39 -18.57
CA ILE A 295 -20.21 -8.71 -17.68
C ILE A 295 -21.11 -9.69 -18.42
N VAL A 296 -21.29 -10.89 -17.87
CA VAL A 296 -22.05 -11.97 -18.50
C VAL A 296 -23.18 -12.43 -17.59
N VAL A 297 -24.39 -12.54 -18.14
CA VAL A 297 -25.50 -13.14 -17.40
C VAL A 297 -25.37 -14.66 -17.43
N SER A 298 -25.44 -15.26 -16.25
CA SER A 298 -25.23 -16.69 -16.04
C SER A 298 -26.36 -17.33 -15.25
N THR A 299 -26.80 -18.49 -15.70
CA THR A 299 -27.68 -19.41 -14.95
C THR A 299 -26.88 -20.58 -14.37
N LEU A 300 -25.55 -20.53 -14.44
CA LEU A 300 -24.65 -21.62 -14.06
C LEU A 300 -24.83 -22.03 -12.59
N TYR A 301 -25.21 -21.07 -11.75
CA TYR A 301 -25.29 -21.21 -10.31
C TYR A 301 -26.72 -21.43 -9.79
N ASP A 302 -27.73 -21.48 -10.66
CA ASP A 302 -29.15 -21.57 -10.24
C ASP A 302 -29.47 -22.80 -9.39
N ALA A 303 -28.70 -23.89 -9.57
CA ALA A 303 -28.85 -25.12 -8.82
C ALA A 303 -27.95 -25.20 -7.57
N ALA A 304 -27.08 -24.21 -7.36
CA ALA A 304 -26.18 -24.19 -6.21
C ALA A 304 -26.94 -23.82 -4.93
N THR A 305 -26.72 -24.59 -3.86
CA THR A 305 -27.35 -24.38 -2.55
C THR A 305 -26.41 -23.71 -1.53
N SER A 306 -25.14 -23.50 -1.89
CA SER A 306 -24.15 -22.80 -1.07
C SER A 306 -23.12 -22.07 -1.94
N THR A 307 -22.45 -21.09 -1.36
CA THR A 307 -21.32 -20.36 -1.96
C THR A 307 -20.20 -21.32 -2.38
N SER A 308 -19.82 -22.27 -1.51
CA SER A 308 -18.83 -23.32 -1.81
C SER A 308 -19.19 -24.14 -3.05
N GLN A 309 -20.44 -24.59 -3.17
CA GLN A 309 -20.87 -25.35 -4.35
C GLN A 309 -20.84 -24.50 -5.62
N ALA A 310 -21.21 -23.22 -5.53
CA ALA A 310 -21.14 -22.31 -6.67
C ALA A 310 -19.68 -22.04 -7.11
N LEU A 311 -18.75 -21.90 -6.17
CA LEU A 311 -17.33 -21.75 -6.46
C LEU A 311 -16.75 -23.02 -7.11
N ASP A 312 -17.13 -24.21 -6.63
CA ASP A 312 -16.75 -25.48 -7.25
C ASP A 312 -17.26 -25.60 -8.68
N ILE A 313 -18.51 -25.18 -8.93
CA ILE A 313 -19.09 -25.14 -10.28
C ILE A 313 -18.32 -24.16 -11.16
N MET A 314 -18.04 -22.94 -10.68
CA MET A 314 -17.27 -21.93 -11.41
C MET A 314 -15.89 -22.48 -11.80
N ARG A 315 -15.14 -22.99 -10.81
CA ARG A 315 -13.80 -23.53 -11.05
C ARG A 315 -13.84 -24.72 -12.02
N THR A 316 -14.75 -25.67 -11.83
CA THR A 316 -14.88 -26.84 -12.72
C THR A 316 -15.20 -26.43 -14.16
N THR A 317 -15.96 -25.35 -14.34
CA THR A 317 -16.36 -24.86 -15.66
C THR A 317 -15.23 -24.13 -16.37
N TYR A 318 -14.42 -23.38 -15.63
CA TYR A 318 -13.53 -22.38 -16.22
C TYR A 318 -12.03 -22.64 -16.02
N ALA A 319 -11.63 -23.50 -15.08
CA ALA A 319 -10.22 -23.74 -14.79
C ALA A 319 -9.42 -24.18 -16.04
N GLY A 320 -8.36 -23.43 -16.36
CA GLY A 320 -7.44 -23.69 -17.47
C GLY A 320 -8.00 -23.43 -18.87
N VAL A 321 -9.27 -23.05 -19.00
CA VAL A 321 -9.96 -22.81 -20.28
C VAL A 321 -10.61 -21.43 -20.36
N HIS A 322 -10.67 -20.70 -19.24
CA HIS A 322 -11.23 -19.35 -19.18
C HIS A 322 -10.46 -18.39 -20.09
N PRO A 323 -11.12 -17.38 -20.71
CA PRO A 323 -10.42 -16.29 -21.38
C PRO A 323 -9.34 -15.66 -20.49
N ASN A 324 -8.27 -15.17 -21.12
CA ASN A 324 -7.11 -14.57 -20.47
C ASN A 324 -7.48 -13.24 -19.76
N VAL A 325 -8.10 -13.37 -18.60
CA VAL A 325 -8.43 -12.30 -17.64
C VAL A 325 -7.64 -12.56 -16.36
N ASP A 326 -7.40 -11.50 -15.59
CA ASP A 326 -6.59 -11.60 -14.37
C ASP A 326 -7.36 -12.24 -13.22
N LEU A 327 -8.68 -12.03 -13.18
CA LEU A 327 -9.58 -12.59 -12.18
C LEU A 327 -11.01 -12.73 -12.71
N HIS A 328 -11.70 -13.79 -12.29
CA HIS A 328 -13.12 -14.00 -12.58
C HIS A 328 -13.91 -13.99 -11.26
N HIS A 329 -14.88 -13.08 -11.15
CA HIS A 329 -15.76 -12.98 -10.00
C HIS A 329 -17.25 -13.07 -10.36
N ALA A 330 -18.07 -13.73 -9.56
CA ALA A 330 -19.54 -13.67 -9.72
C ALA A 330 -20.20 -12.76 -8.68
N LEU A 331 -21.24 -12.02 -9.10
CA LEU A 331 -22.08 -11.18 -8.26
C LEU A 331 -23.52 -11.72 -8.35
N LEU A 332 -23.98 -12.36 -7.27
CA LEU A 332 -25.20 -13.16 -7.26
C LEU A 332 -26.25 -12.58 -6.32
N GLY A 333 -27.49 -12.48 -6.78
CA GLY A 333 -28.64 -12.13 -5.94
C GLY A 333 -29.33 -13.36 -5.31
N GLY A 334 -29.18 -14.55 -5.91
CA GLY A 334 -30.02 -15.72 -5.60
C GLY A 334 -29.50 -16.69 -4.53
N ILE A 335 -28.17 -16.79 -4.34
CA ILE A 335 -27.58 -17.63 -3.28
C ILE A 335 -27.50 -16.78 -2.01
N HIS A 336 -28.00 -17.29 -0.89
CA HIS A 336 -27.94 -16.59 0.39
C HIS A 336 -26.76 -17.12 1.20
N GLY A 337 -25.92 -16.24 1.72
CA GLY A 337 -24.91 -16.64 2.70
C GLY A 337 -23.63 -15.82 2.77
N GLY A 338 -23.36 -14.88 1.85
CA GLY A 338 -22.13 -14.08 1.90
C GLY A 338 -21.27 -14.26 0.66
N GLY A 339 -19.99 -14.56 0.82
CA GLY A 339 -19.08 -14.74 -0.31
C GLY A 339 -18.07 -15.86 -0.05
N ILE A 340 -17.38 -16.23 -1.12
CA ILE A 340 -16.26 -17.16 -1.06
C ILE A 340 -15.27 -16.85 -2.19
N ALA A 341 -13.98 -16.92 -1.88
CA ALA A 341 -12.93 -16.76 -2.87
C ALA A 341 -11.72 -17.64 -2.56
N TYR A 342 -10.93 -17.95 -3.59
CA TYR A 342 -9.60 -18.53 -3.38
C TYR A 342 -8.59 -17.44 -3.01
N ILE A 343 -7.58 -17.79 -2.22
CA ILE A 343 -6.62 -16.83 -1.68
C ILE A 343 -5.36 -16.72 -2.55
N GLY A 344 -4.95 -15.50 -2.90
CA GLY A 344 -3.66 -15.27 -3.58
C GLY A 344 -3.61 -15.80 -5.02
N VAL A 345 -4.72 -15.67 -5.74
CA VAL A 345 -4.96 -16.33 -7.03
C VAL A 345 -5.11 -15.40 -8.22
N VAL A 346 -4.93 -14.09 -8.05
CA VAL A 346 -4.84 -13.18 -9.22
C VAL A 346 -3.84 -13.76 -10.23
N CYS A 347 -4.23 -13.81 -11.50
CA CYS A 347 -3.50 -14.43 -12.63
C CYS A 347 -3.50 -15.96 -12.70
N ARG A 348 -4.16 -16.68 -11.79
CA ARG A 348 -4.22 -18.13 -11.87
C ARG A 348 -5.39 -18.57 -12.72
N SER A 349 -5.11 -19.12 -13.90
CA SER A 349 -6.16 -19.61 -14.80
C SER A 349 -6.99 -20.77 -14.23
N ASP A 350 -6.51 -21.44 -13.19
CA ASP A 350 -7.13 -22.63 -12.58
C ASP A 350 -7.80 -22.39 -11.22
N TYR A 351 -7.50 -21.26 -10.58
CA TYR A 351 -8.05 -20.90 -9.27
C TYR A 351 -8.41 -19.41 -9.11
N GLY A 352 -8.21 -18.56 -10.12
CA GLY A 352 -8.51 -17.13 -10.11
C GLY A 352 -10.00 -16.82 -10.11
N PHE A 353 -10.69 -17.30 -9.08
CA PHE A 353 -12.14 -17.35 -8.96
C PHE A 353 -12.60 -16.87 -7.57
N GLY A 354 -13.75 -16.22 -7.55
CA GLY A 354 -14.46 -15.81 -6.35
C GLY A 354 -15.91 -15.48 -6.65
N LEU A 355 -16.74 -15.38 -5.63
CA LEU A 355 -18.11 -14.91 -5.78
C LEU A 355 -18.59 -14.18 -4.53
N THR A 356 -19.42 -13.17 -4.75
CA THR A 356 -20.19 -12.48 -3.72
C THR A 356 -21.67 -12.77 -3.99
N SER A 357 -22.39 -13.20 -2.97
CA SER A 357 -23.76 -13.67 -3.06
C SER A 357 -24.68 -13.00 -2.03
N GLY A 358 -25.98 -13.11 -2.23
CA GLY A 358 -26.98 -12.51 -1.36
C GLY A 358 -27.09 -11.00 -1.53
N LEU A 359 -26.63 -10.48 -2.68
CA LEU A 359 -26.67 -9.06 -2.98
C LEU A 359 -28.11 -8.57 -2.98
N SER A 360 -28.37 -7.55 -2.18
CA SER A 360 -29.72 -7.04 -1.91
C SER A 360 -29.87 -5.54 -2.06
N GLY A 361 -28.78 -4.86 -2.44
CA GLY A 361 -28.82 -3.45 -2.83
C GLY A 361 -29.72 -3.20 -4.03
N THR A 362 -30.04 -1.92 -4.25
CA THR A 362 -30.67 -1.49 -5.50
C THR A 362 -29.96 -0.26 -6.04
N PHE A 363 -29.71 -0.25 -7.35
CA PHE A 363 -29.06 0.89 -8.00
C PHE A 363 -29.90 2.16 -7.91
N GLN A 364 -31.22 2.09 -8.02
CA GLN A 364 -32.05 3.30 -8.06
C GLN A 364 -32.24 3.94 -6.68
N SER A 365 -32.27 3.14 -5.61
CA SER A 365 -32.37 3.69 -4.26
C SER A 365 -31.01 4.07 -3.69
N MET A 366 -29.95 3.31 -4.02
CA MET A 366 -28.65 3.35 -3.33
C MET A 366 -28.83 3.53 -1.82
N GLY A 367 -29.65 2.65 -1.23
CA GLY A 367 -29.84 2.60 0.22
C GLY A 367 -28.67 1.91 0.91
N GLU A 368 -28.79 1.81 2.23
CA GLU A 368 -27.79 1.24 3.13
C GLU A 368 -27.37 -0.22 2.81
N THR A 369 -28.21 -1.03 2.16
CA THR A 369 -27.86 -2.39 1.73
C THR A 369 -26.72 -2.42 0.70
N VAL A 370 -26.52 -1.33 -0.06
CA VAL A 370 -25.39 -1.19 -0.99
C VAL A 370 -24.04 -1.16 -0.26
N LEU A 371 -24.01 -0.65 0.98
CA LEU A 371 -22.80 -0.60 1.79
C LEU A 371 -22.31 -2.02 2.10
N TRP A 372 -23.24 -2.90 2.52
CA TRP A 372 -22.92 -4.30 2.75
C TRP A 372 -22.49 -5.02 1.46
N ASP A 373 -23.23 -4.86 0.36
CA ASP A 373 -22.90 -5.46 -0.93
C ASP A 373 -21.46 -5.10 -1.38
N MET A 374 -21.07 -3.84 -1.14
CA MET A 374 -19.74 -3.34 -1.44
C MET A 374 -18.67 -3.88 -0.49
N LEU A 375 -18.95 -3.93 0.83
CA LEU A 375 -18.04 -4.52 1.81
C LEU A 375 -17.73 -5.96 1.46
N ALA A 376 -18.78 -6.76 1.23
CA ALA A 376 -18.67 -8.17 0.88
C ALA A 376 -17.90 -8.34 -0.43
N PHE A 377 -18.17 -7.53 -1.46
CA PHE A 377 -17.40 -7.56 -2.70
C PHE A 377 -15.90 -7.30 -2.46
N MET A 378 -15.55 -6.24 -1.73
CA MET A 378 -14.14 -5.91 -1.47
C MET A 378 -13.45 -6.98 -0.64
N HIS A 379 -14.16 -7.60 0.31
CA HIS A 379 -13.63 -8.69 1.12
C HIS A 379 -13.24 -9.90 0.27
N GLU A 380 -14.15 -10.36 -0.60
CA GLU A 380 -13.86 -11.53 -1.44
C GLU A 380 -12.75 -11.25 -2.47
N ILE A 381 -12.71 -10.04 -3.03
CA ILE A 381 -11.59 -9.63 -3.89
C ILE A 381 -10.29 -9.56 -3.07
N GLY A 382 -10.36 -9.14 -1.80
CA GLY A 382 -9.20 -9.10 -0.92
C GLY A 382 -8.58 -10.48 -0.66
N HIS A 383 -9.41 -11.52 -0.54
CA HIS A 383 -8.93 -12.90 -0.56
C HIS A 383 -8.19 -13.23 -1.86
N ASN A 384 -8.78 -12.94 -3.02
CA ASN A 384 -8.09 -13.19 -4.30
C ASN A 384 -6.73 -12.48 -4.39
N PHE A 385 -6.59 -11.32 -3.74
CA PHE A 385 -5.37 -10.52 -3.64
C PHE A 385 -4.38 -11.02 -2.57
N GLY A 386 -4.70 -12.08 -1.83
CA GLY A 386 -3.75 -12.79 -0.96
C GLY A 386 -3.92 -12.55 0.53
N SER A 387 -4.90 -11.76 0.97
CA SER A 387 -5.19 -11.62 2.40
C SER A 387 -6.02 -12.80 2.91
N LYS A 388 -5.70 -13.32 4.09
CA LYS A 388 -6.64 -14.10 4.91
C LYS A 388 -7.43 -13.17 5.85
N HIS A 389 -8.27 -13.72 6.72
CA HIS A 389 -8.88 -12.90 7.76
C HIS A 389 -7.82 -12.38 8.73
N THR A 390 -8.02 -11.16 9.22
CA THR A 390 -7.06 -10.44 10.08
C THR A 390 -6.76 -11.14 11.41
N ASN A 391 -7.67 -11.97 11.89
CA ASN A 391 -7.54 -12.73 13.13
C ASN A 391 -6.85 -14.09 12.96
N GLU A 392 -6.48 -14.48 11.73
CA GLU A 392 -5.82 -15.75 11.46
C GLU A 392 -4.33 -15.70 11.83
N VAL A 393 -3.99 -16.23 13.01
CA VAL A 393 -2.62 -16.22 13.58
C VAL A 393 -1.59 -16.88 12.66
N ALA A 394 -1.99 -17.90 11.88
CA ALA A 394 -1.10 -18.55 10.92
C ALA A 394 -0.72 -17.65 9.72
N HIS A 395 -1.46 -16.57 9.49
CA HIS A 395 -1.24 -15.64 8.39
C HIS A 395 -0.78 -14.25 8.88
N TYR A 396 -1.30 -13.80 10.00
CA TYR A 396 -0.86 -12.60 10.71
C TYR A 396 -0.37 -13.01 12.10
N ASP A 397 0.94 -12.97 12.31
CA ASP A 397 1.55 -13.25 13.62
C ASP A 397 2.30 -12.00 14.13
N PRO A 398 1.86 -11.37 15.23
CA PRO A 398 0.56 -11.60 15.91
C PRO A 398 -0.62 -11.24 14.99
N PRO A 399 -1.86 -11.66 15.29
CA PRO A 399 -3.02 -11.31 14.48
C PRO A 399 -3.22 -9.80 14.38
N ILE A 400 -3.75 -9.32 13.26
CA ILE A 400 -4.05 -7.90 13.06
C ILE A 400 -5.18 -7.47 13.99
N ASP A 401 -6.16 -8.32 14.29
CA ASP A 401 -7.14 -8.06 15.34
C ASP A 401 -7.57 -9.37 16.01
N THR A 402 -8.22 -9.25 17.17
CA THR A 402 -8.63 -10.43 17.98
C THR A 402 -10.09 -10.80 17.81
N CYS A 403 -10.79 -10.19 16.85
CA CYS A 403 -12.18 -10.53 16.56
C CYS A 403 -12.26 -11.98 16.05
N GLY A 404 -13.34 -12.70 16.39
CA GLY A 404 -13.44 -14.14 16.07
C GLY A 404 -12.59 -15.07 16.97
N LEU A 405 -11.65 -14.54 17.77
CA LEU A 405 -10.92 -15.29 18.81
C LEU A 405 -11.59 -15.24 20.19
N GLY A 406 -12.84 -14.75 20.26
CA GLY A 406 -13.60 -14.58 21.50
C GLY A 406 -13.22 -13.32 22.31
N GLN A 407 -12.41 -12.43 21.73
CA GLN A 407 -11.95 -11.19 22.36
C GLN A 407 -12.46 -9.99 21.56
N CYS A 408 -13.71 -9.61 21.82
CA CYS A 408 -14.34 -8.43 21.23
C CYS A 408 -14.17 -7.19 22.12
N PRO A 409 -14.02 -5.99 21.52
CA PRO A 409 -14.18 -4.72 22.21
C PRO A 409 -15.41 -4.64 23.12
N ALA A 410 -15.18 -4.28 24.39
CA ALA A 410 -16.22 -4.18 25.40
C ALA A 410 -17.22 -3.03 25.14
N THR A 411 -16.78 -1.98 24.43
CA THR A 411 -17.62 -0.84 24.04
C THR A 411 -17.76 -0.79 22.54
N PRO A 412 -18.97 -0.75 21.93
CA PRO A 412 -19.18 -0.48 20.51
C PRO A 412 -18.48 0.79 20.06
N GLY A 413 -17.92 0.81 18.85
CA GLY A 413 -17.12 1.91 18.35
C GLY A 413 -16.74 1.68 16.90
N TYR A 414 -16.44 2.79 16.24
CA TYR A 414 -16.31 2.83 14.80
C TYR A 414 -14.93 2.40 14.34
N GLY A 415 -14.88 1.59 13.28
CA GLY A 415 -13.69 1.41 12.45
C GLY A 415 -12.46 0.98 13.24
N TRP A 416 -12.59 -0.10 14.01
CA TRP A 416 -11.48 -0.76 14.70
C TRP A 416 -10.85 -1.86 13.89
N SER A 417 -11.39 -2.13 12.71
CA SER A 417 -10.92 -3.24 11.90
C SER A 417 -11.02 -2.88 10.44
N THR A 418 -10.20 -3.58 9.67
CA THR A 418 -10.12 -3.48 8.22
C THR A 418 -11.20 -4.33 7.56
N ILE A 419 -11.30 -4.23 6.24
CA ILE A 419 -12.25 -4.98 5.41
C ILE A 419 -12.11 -6.49 5.62
N MET A 420 -10.90 -7.02 5.82
CA MET A 420 -10.68 -8.46 5.97
C MET A 420 -10.97 -9.01 7.37
N SER A 421 -11.54 -8.20 8.26
CA SER A 421 -11.86 -8.61 9.62
C SER A 421 -13.21 -9.32 9.77
N VAL A 422 -13.33 -10.05 10.88
CA VAL A 422 -14.56 -10.68 11.36
C VAL A 422 -15.22 -9.92 12.54
N CYS A 423 -14.81 -8.67 12.79
CA CYS A 423 -15.34 -7.85 13.87
C CYS A 423 -16.84 -7.49 13.76
N GLN A 424 -17.51 -7.81 12.65
CA GLN A 424 -18.97 -7.76 12.56
C GLN A 424 -19.66 -8.70 13.56
N GLY A 425 -18.97 -9.74 14.05
CA GLY A 425 -19.49 -10.62 15.09
C GLY A 425 -19.50 -9.99 16.50
N CYS A 426 -18.90 -8.82 16.67
CA CYS A 426 -18.79 -8.11 17.95
C CYS A 426 -19.92 -7.09 18.15
N PRO A 427 -20.16 -6.60 19.39
CA PRO A 427 -21.06 -5.47 19.63
C PRO A 427 -20.71 -4.28 18.73
N GLY A 428 -21.69 -3.68 18.07
CA GLY A 428 -21.48 -2.68 17.02
C GLY A 428 -21.60 -3.23 15.59
N ALA A 429 -21.58 -4.55 15.43
CA ALA A 429 -21.74 -5.25 14.16
C ALA A 429 -20.84 -4.67 13.06
N TYR A 430 -21.37 -4.43 11.87
CA TYR A 430 -20.64 -3.87 10.75
C TYR A 430 -20.10 -2.44 10.97
N GLY A 431 -20.58 -1.73 12.00
CA GLY A 431 -19.99 -0.45 12.42
C GLY A 431 -18.52 -0.57 12.85
N ASN A 432 -18.08 -1.78 13.18
CA ASN A 432 -16.71 -2.07 13.61
C ASN A 432 -15.72 -2.14 12.43
N ILE A 433 -16.21 -2.28 11.19
CA ILE A 433 -15.39 -2.44 9.98
C ILE A 433 -15.27 -1.10 9.25
N MET A 434 -14.03 -0.72 8.95
CA MET A 434 -13.72 0.43 8.12
C MET A 434 -13.50 -0.01 6.67
N TYR A 435 -13.90 0.82 5.70
CA TYR A 435 -13.60 0.63 4.28
C TYR A 435 -12.14 0.96 3.98
N SER A 436 -11.23 0.16 4.53
CA SER A 436 -9.78 0.25 4.41
C SER A 436 -9.17 -1.13 4.68
N PHE A 437 -8.07 -1.42 3.99
CA PHE A 437 -7.16 -2.55 4.24
C PHE A 437 -6.02 -2.16 5.21
N GLY A 438 -6.13 -1.01 5.88
CA GLY A 438 -5.34 -0.69 7.07
C GLY A 438 -4.15 0.25 6.87
N GLY A 439 -3.79 0.60 5.65
CA GLY A 439 -2.71 1.55 5.36
C GLY A 439 -2.38 1.64 3.87
N ASP A 440 -1.46 2.53 3.52
CA ASP A 440 -0.98 2.70 2.15
C ASP A 440 0.54 2.88 2.11
N TYR A 441 1.15 2.60 0.95
CA TYR A 441 2.57 2.81 0.74
C TYR A 441 2.84 4.29 0.42
N ASP A 442 3.70 4.94 1.20
CA ASP A 442 3.96 6.37 1.06
C ASP A 442 4.82 6.75 -0.17
N GLY A 443 5.21 5.76 -0.97
CA GLY A 443 6.04 5.93 -2.16
C GLY A 443 7.54 6.03 -1.87
N SER A 444 7.97 5.83 -0.62
CA SER A 444 9.36 5.94 -0.19
C SER A 444 9.86 4.65 0.48
N GLY A 445 11.17 4.40 0.38
CA GLY A 445 11.77 3.21 1.01
C GLY A 445 11.49 1.88 0.29
N ASP A 446 11.67 0.77 1.01
CA ASP A 446 11.43 -0.58 0.51
C ASP A 446 9.96 -0.96 0.73
N VAL A 447 9.28 -1.42 -0.32
CA VAL A 447 7.89 -1.90 -0.26
C VAL A 447 7.70 -3.08 0.69
N ASN A 448 8.76 -3.84 0.98
CA ASN A 448 8.72 -4.96 1.93
C ASN A 448 8.86 -4.52 3.39
N ASP A 449 9.31 -3.29 3.66
CA ASP A 449 9.45 -2.77 5.02
C ASP A 449 8.14 -2.10 5.44
N ILE A 450 7.48 -2.71 6.44
CA ILE A 450 6.19 -2.27 6.99
C ILE A 450 6.23 -0.83 7.53
N LEU A 451 7.42 -0.29 7.86
CA LEU A 451 7.57 1.10 8.31
C LEU A 451 7.31 2.13 7.19
N ASN A 452 7.40 1.73 5.92
CA ASN A 452 7.08 2.57 4.77
C ASN A 452 5.59 2.49 4.37
N TRP A 453 4.81 1.75 5.17
CA TRP A 453 3.36 1.60 5.02
C TRP A 453 2.68 2.29 6.20
N PRO A 454 2.58 3.62 6.25
CA PRO A 454 1.86 4.29 7.33
C PRO A 454 0.47 3.68 7.55
N ALA A 455 0.19 3.27 8.79
CA ALA A 455 -1.13 2.78 9.17
C ALA A 455 -2.18 3.89 9.03
N ASN A 456 -3.39 3.49 8.65
CA ASN A 456 -4.49 4.42 8.49
C ASN A 456 -4.78 5.12 9.83
N PRO A 457 -4.62 6.46 9.92
CA PRO A 457 -4.68 7.18 11.19
C PRO A 457 -6.07 7.15 11.83
N THR A 458 -7.14 7.03 11.03
CA THR A 458 -8.51 6.90 11.53
C THR A 458 -8.68 5.55 12.23
N LEU A 459 -8.12 4.48 11.68
CA LEU A 459 -8.13 3.14 12.30
C LEU A 459 -7.36 3.14 13.62
N VAL A 460 -6.13 3.70 13.61
CA VAL A 460 -5.26 3.79 14.79
C VAL A 460 -5.91 4.57 15.94
N ALA A 461 -6.61 5.66 15.63
CA ALA A 461 -7.27 6.49 16.62
C ALA A 461 -8.43 5.77 17.36
N ASN A 462 -8.97 4.70 16.79
CA ASN A 462 -10.09 3.97 17.37
C ASN A 462 -9.64 2.72 18.14
N TYR A 463 -8.35 2.37 18.18
CA TYR A 463 -7.84 1.28 19.00
C TYR A 463 -7.84 1.64 20.49
N ASP A 464 -8.22 0.68 21.34
CA ASP A 464 -8.08 0.80 22.79
C ASP A 464 -7.01 -0.17 23.31
N ALA A 465 -6.44 0.13 24.48
CA ALA A 465 -5.36 -0.66 25.08
C ALA A 465 -5.76 -2.10 25.50
N SER A 466 -7.04 -2.45 25.42
CA SER A 466 -7.60 -3.78 25.70
C SER A 466 -7.95 -4.60 24.46
N HIS A 467 -8.03 -3.97 23.28
CA HIS A 467 -8.37 -4.59 22.01
C HIS A 467 -7.31 -4.20 20.99
N TYR A 468 -6.30 -5.06 20.92
CA TYR A 468 -5.12 -4.85 20.11
C TYR A 468 -5.47 -4.97 18.64
N SER A 469 -5.09 -3.95 17.86
CA SER A 469 -4.74 -4.19 16.48
C SER A 469 -3.25 -3.96 16.29
N VAL A 470 -2.58 -4.98 15.75
CA VAL A 470 -1.14 -4.94 15.54
C VAL A 470 -0.88 -4.69 14.07
N ASP A 471 -0.34 -3.51 13.75
CA ASP A 471 0.08 -3.11 12.42
C ASP A 471 -0.95 -3.46 11.33
N PRO A 472 -2.13 -2.80 11.31
CA PRO A 472 -3.20 -3.08 10.36
C PRO A 472 -2.79 -2.89 8.90
N ASN A 473 -1.79 -2.02 8.66
CA ASN A 473 -1.12 -1.80 7.38
C ASN A 473 -0.49 -3.08 6.78
N ARG A 474 -0.28 -4.15 7.56
CA ARG A 474 0.21 -5.43 7.05
C ARG A 474 -0.73 -6.06 6.03
N GLU A 475 -2.03 -5.80 6.13
CA GLU A 475 -3.02 -6.33 5.19
C GLU A 475 -2.89 -5.70 3.80
N ALA A 476 -2.94 -4.37 3.71
CA ALA A 476 -2.69 -3.63 2.47
C ALA A 476 -1.31 -3.98 1.87
N GLN A 477 -0.27 -4.05 2.69
CA GLN A 477 1.08 -4.43 2.24
C GLN A 477 1.09 -5.82 1.59
N ARG A 478 0.48 -6.83 2.22
CA ARG A 478 0.43 -8.19 1.66
C ARG A 478 -0.29 -8.23 0.31
N MET A 479 -1.43 -7.55 0.21
CA MET A 479 -2.20 -7.47 -1.02
C MET A 479 -1.41 -6.78 -2.14
N PHE A 480 -0.71 -5.70 -1.82
CA PHE A 480 0.18 -5.02 -2.76
C PHE A 480 1.33 -5.91 -3.20
N LEU A 481 2.03 -6.58 -2.26
CA LEU A 481 3.17 -7.44 -2.58
C LEU A 481 2.76 -8.61 -3.48
N HIS A 482 1.55 -9.15 -3.28
CA HIS A 482 0.98 -10.14 -4.18
C HIS A 482 0.87 -9.61 -5.60
N ILE A 483 0.22 -8.46 -5.83
CA ILE A 483 0.11 -7.85 -7.17
C ILE A 483 1.46 -7.45 -7.75
N PHE A 484 2.31 -6.83 -6.94
CA PHE A 484 3.66 -6.42 -7.31
C PHE A 484 4.49 -7.61 -7.82
N SER A 485 4.35 -8.78 -7.19
CA SER A 485 5.02 -10.01 -7.63
C SER A 485 4.51 -10.55 -8.98
N ARG A 486 3.25 -10.26 -9.35
CA ARG A 486 2.66 -10.69 -10.62
C ARG A 486 3.01 -9.76 -11.78
N ALA A 487 3.27 -8.48 -11.52
CA ALA A 487 3.56 -7.50 -12.58
C ALA A 487 4.72 -7.88 -13.53
N PRO A 488 5.89 -8.38 -13.07
CA PRO A 488 6.99 -8.80 -13.96
C PRO A 488 6.65 -9.96 -14.90
N THR A 489 5.64 -10.76 -14.56
CA THR A 489 5.17 -11.88 -15.41
C THR A 489 4.39 -11.38 -16.63
N GLY A 490 4.04 -10.10 -16.66
CA GLY A 490 3.15 -9.52 -17.68
C GLY A 490 1.70 -9.95 -17.51
N CYS A 491 1.33 -10.51 -16.36
CA CYS A 491 -0.05 -10.83 -16.04
C CYS A 491 -0.89 -9.55 -15.91
N VAL A 492 -0.63 -8.76 -14.86
CA VAL A 492 -1.39 -7.52 -14.62
C VAL A 492 -0.91 -6.43 -15.55
N ALA A 493 -1.84 -5.60 -16.03
CA ALA A 493 -1.50 -4.48 -16.88
C ALA A 493 -0.82 -3.36 -16.07
N LEU A 494 0.14 -2.68 -16.68
CA LEU A 494 0.78 -1.50 -16.10
C LEU A 494 0.15 -0.23 -16.65
N SER A 495 -0.13 0.75 -15.78
CA SER A 495 -0.63 2.05 -16.22
C SER A 495 0.41 2.78 -17.07
N SER A 496 -0.03 3.62 -18.03
CA SER A 496 0.83 4.24 -19.06
C SER A 496 0.78 5.77 -19.02
N PRO A 497 1.90 6.48 -18.79
CA PRO A 497 3.26 5.99 -18.99
C PRO A 497 3.68 5.10 -17.83
N ALA A 498 4.14 3.90 -18.18
CA ALA A 498 4.73 3.00 -17.21
C ALA A 498 5.78 3.80 -16.44
N PRO A 499 5.85 3.69 -15.11
CA PRO A 499 7.05 4.14 -14.42
C PRO A 499 8.25 3.58 -15.17
N LEU A 500 9.35 4.34 -15.25
CA LEU A 500 10.61 3.82 -15.74
C LEU A 500 10.91 2.55 -14.93
N LEU A 501 10.56 1.39 -15.48
CA LEU A 501 10.96 0.11 -14.95
C LEU A 501 12.48 0.11 -15.11
N THR A 502 13.16 0.47 -14.03
CA THR A 502 14.54 0.05 -13.84
C THR A 502 14.49 -1.47 -14.04
N PRO A 503 15.18 -2.02 -15.06
CA PRO A 503 15.05 -3.43 -15.39
C PRO A 503 15.27 -4.25 -14.13
N ALA A 504 14.37 -5.21 -13.90
CA ALA A 504 14.42 -6.14 -12.78
C ALA A 504 15.87 -6.61 -12.57
N PRO A 505 16.48 -6.37 -11.40
CA PRO A 505 17.78 -6.94 -11.11
C PRO A 505 17.62 -8.46 -11.13
N THR A 506 18.39 -9.09 -12.00
CA THR A 506 18.44 -10.54 -12.13
C THR A 506 18.89 -11.11 -10.78
N LEU A 507 18.09 -12.03 -10.24
CA LEU A 507 18.21 -12.62 -8.92
C LEU A 507 19.66 -13.00 -8.54
N SER A 508 20.08 -12.47 -7.40
CA SER A 508 20.79 -13.19 -6.35
C SER A 508 20.17 -12.68 -5.04
N PRO A 509 20.00 -13.52 -4.00
CA PRO A 509 19.12 -13.23 -2.86
C PRO A 509 19.52 -11.90 -2.23
N THR A 510 18.70 -10.87 -2.45
CA THR A 510 18.99 -9.52 -1.99
C THR A 510 18.59 -9.41 -0.53
N SER A 511 19.61 -9.32 0.33
CA SER A 511 19.57 -8.74 1.68
C SER A 511 18.48 -7.67 1.79
N SER A 512 17.56 -7.84 2.75
CA SER A 512 16.69 -6.78 3.26
C SER A 512 17.57 -5.58 3.64
N HIS A 513 17.39 -4.45 2.95
CA HIS A 513 18.23 -3.29 3.21
C HIS A 513 17.66 -2.56 4.43
N GLY A 514 18.29 -2.78 5.58
CA GLY A 514 18.01 -2.05 6.82
C GLY A 514 17.11 -2.78 7.82
N ILE A 515 16.64 -3.98 7.47
CA ILE A 515 16.11 -4.97 8.42
C ILE A 515 17.15 -6.07 8.58
N ALA A 516 17.46 -6.39 9.83
CA ALA A 516 18.39 -7.43 10.20
C ALA A 516 17.76 -8.81 10.03
N LEU A 517 18.57 -9.77 9.59
CA LEU A 517 18.25 -11.19 9.63
C LEU A 517 19.10 -11.83 10.72
N TYR A 518 18.59 -12.89 11.35
CA TYR A 518 19.39 -13.65 12.32
C TYR A 518 20.63 -14.23 11.62
N ASP A 519 21.83 -13.90 12.11
CA ASP A 519 23.08 -14.43 11.61
C ASP A 519 23.61 -15.46 12.62
N SER A 520 23.41 -16.75 12.32
CA SER A 520 23.81 -17.85 13.19
C SER A 520 25.31 -17.94 13.44
N SER A 521 26.15 -17.31 12.60
CA SER A 521 27.60 -17.24 12.83
C SER A 521 27.97 -16.20 13.88
N LEU A 522 27.15 -15.16 14.00
CA LEU A 522 27.27 -14.13 15.03
C LEU A 522 26.47 -14.46 16.28
N GLY A 523 25.38 -15.24 16.16
CA GLY A 523 24.45 -15.50 17.26
C GLY A 523 23.47 -14.36 17.52
N ALA A 524 23.36 -13.38 16.60
CA ALA A 524 22.50 -12.21 16.77
C ALA A 524 22.00 -11.65 15.42
N PRO A 525 20.96 -10.79 15.42
CA PRO A 525 20.49 -10.10 14.23
C PRO A 525 21.56 -9.22 13.57
N LYS A 526 21.64 -9.28 12.24
CA LYS A 526 22.60 -8.51 11.43
C LYS A 526 21.99 -7.90 10.19
N CYS A 527 22.25 -6.61 9.97
CA CYS A 527 22.08 -5.98 8.65
C CYS A 527 23.32 -6.18 7.78
N SER A 528 23.17 -6.85 6.64
CA SER A 528 24.28 -7.27 5.77
C SER A 528 24.75 -6.21 4.76
N SER A 529 24.11 -5.04 4.72
CA SER A 529 24.38 -3.98 3.74
C SER A 529 24.52 -2.61 4.44
N VAL A 530 25.30 -1.70 3.83
CA VAL A 530 25.46 -0.33 4.32
C VAL A 530 24.19 0.48 4.02
N THR A 531 23.46 0.84 5.05
CA THR A 531 22.17 1.54 4.97
C THR A 531 22.17 2.79 5.85
N THR A 532 21.09 3.57 5.81
CA THR A 532 20.86 4.71 6.71
C THR A 532 20.35 4.27 8.09
N SER A 533 19.82 3.04 8.19
CA SER A 533 19.38 2.41 9.44
C SER A 533 19.46 0.89 9.38
N CYS A 534 19.58 0.25 10.54
CA CYS A 534 19.50 -1.18 10.75
C CYS A 534 18.49 -1.48 11.87
N PHE A 535 17.52 -2.34 11.66
CA PHE A 535 16.45 -2.66 12.60
C PHE A 535 16.35 -4.17 12.84
N SER A 536 16.25 -4.59 14.10
CA SER A 536 16.13 -6.01 14.47
C SER A 536 14.81 -6.66 14.05
N GLY A 537 13.77 -5.88 13.78
CA GLY A 537 12.41 -6.43 13.61
C GLY A 537 11.94 -7.09 14.91
N SER A 538 11.22 -8.20 14.78
CA SER A 538 10.73 -9.03 15.90
C SER A 538 11.75 -10.06 16.39
N LEU A 539 12.98 -10.06 15.87
CA LEU A 539 13.98 -11.09 16.21
C LEU A 539 14.43 -11.05 17.67
N LEU A 540 14.21 -9.93 18.38
CA LEU A 540 14.53 -9.74 19.80
C LEU A 540 13.27 -9.73 20.67
N ASN A 541 12.11 -10.13 20.12
CA ASN A 541 10.85 -9.97 20.84
C ASN A 541 10.74 -11.00 21.97
N SER A 542 10.74 -10.54 23.23
CA SER A 542 10.85 -11.32 24.49
C SER A 542 12.28 -11.41 25.03
N ARG A 543 12.50 -12.24 26.06
CA ARG A 543 13.77 -12.50 26.74
C ARG A 543 13.99 -14.01 26.84
N GLY A 544 14.95 -14.56 26.11
CA GLY A 544 15.31 -15.97 26.16
C GLY A 544 14.11 -16.94 26.18
N GLY A 545 14.17 -17.93 27.06
CA GLY A 545 13.15 -19.01 27.18
C GLY A 545 12.05 -18.79 28.23
N ILE A 546 11.69 -17.54 28.56
CA ILE A 546 10.72 -17.27 29.64
C ILE A 546 9.26 -17.64 29.28
N GLY A 547 8.39 -17.67 30.29
CA GLY A 547 6.96 -17.98 30.11
C GLY A 547 6.20 -16.87 29.35
N GLY A 548 5.23 -17.26 28.53
CA GLY A 548 4.45 -16.35 27.68
C GLY A 548 4.82 -16.50 26.22
N ILE A 549 5.89 -15.81 25.80
CA ILE A 549 6.49 -15.90 24.46
C ILE A 549 7.98 -16.14 24.65
N SER A 550 8.56 -17.12 23.94
CA SER A 550 10.01 -17.30 23.91
C SER A 550 10.61 -16.41 22.83
N GLU A 551 11.77 -15.86 23.13
CA GLU A 551 12.50 -14.99 22.23
C GLU A 551 13.05 -15.77 21.02
N PRO A 552 12.84 -15.29 19.79
CA PRO A 552 13.36 -15.94 18.60
C PRO A 552 14.90 -15.97 18.60
N ASN A 553 15.48 -17.17 18.71
CA ASN A 553 16.94 -17.36 18.78
C ASN A 553 17.61 -16.71 20.01
N GLY A 554 16.85 -16.52 21.09
CA GLY A 554 17.38 -16.00 22.35
C GLY A 554 18.59 -16.82 22.82
N SER A 555 19.68 -16.18 23.25
CA SER A 555 19.75 -14.81 23.77
C SER A 555 20.16 -13.71 22.80
N ASN A 556 20.22 -13.97 21.49
CA ASN A 556 20.61 -12.97 20.49
C ASN A 556 21.87 -12.14 20.83
N THR A 557 22.86 -12.79 21.45
CA THR A 557 24.15 -12.19 21.86
C THR A 557 25.30 -12.62 20.95
N LEU A 558 26.19 -11.67 20.65
CA LEU A 558 27.43 -11.84 19.88
C LEU A 558 28.56 -12.56 20.64
N ASP A 559 28.36 -12.84 21.92
CA ASP A 559 29.34 -13.44 22.82
C ASP A 559 28.67 -14.46 23.75
N ALA A 560 29.39 -14.95 24.77
CA ALA A 560 28.88 -15.97 25.67
C ALA A 560 27.86 -15.44 26.70
N CYS A 561 27.37 -14.22 26.55
CA CYS A 561 26.35 -13.68 27.43
C CYS A 561 24.98 -14.33 27.16
N THR A 562 24.19 -14.50 28.22
CA THR A 562 22.89 -15.18 28.15
C THR A 562 21.88 -14.44 28.99
N ASP A 563 20.62 -14.51 28.61
CA ASP A 563 19.54 -13.85 29.33
C ASP A 563 19.23 -14.52 30.65
N GLY A 564 18.54 -13.75 31.48
CA GLY A 564 17.82 -14.23 32.64
C GLY A 564 16.67 -15.16 32.25
N SER A 565 16.57 -16.28 32.96
CA SER A 565 15.55 -17.31 32.71
C SER A 565 14.32 -17.22 33.62
N THR A 566 14.11 -16.11 34.33
CA THR A 566 13.05 -15.97 35.34
C THR A 566 12.07 -14.88 34.94
N GLY A 567 10.78 -15.08 35.20
CA GLY A 567 9.71 -14.12 34.91
C GLY A 567 8.82 -14.55 33.74
N ASN A 568 7.93 -13.66 33.33
CA ASN A 568 7.06 -13.84 32.16
C ASN A 568 7.16 -12.63 31.23
N TYR A 569 6.99 -12.89 29.94
CA TYR A 569 6.96 -11.87 28.90
C TYR A 569 5.88 -10.82 29.19
N HIS A 570 6.25 -9.54 29.04
CA HIS A 570 5.41 -8.36 29.32
C HIS A 570 4.80 -8.33 30.73
N VAL A 571 5.43 -9.04 31.66
CA VAL A 571 5.27 -8.85 33.11
C VAL A 571 6.60 -8.37 33.67
N ASP A 572 7.67 -9.07 33.30
CA ASP A 572 9.05 -8.79 33.67
C ASP A 572 9.84 -8.27 32.45
N GLU A 573 11.12 -7.95 32.66
CA GLU A 573 11.92 -7.13 31.76
C GLU A 573 12.20 -7.79 30.39
N SER A 574 12.14 -7.03 29.29
CA SER A 574 12.55 -7.50 27.95
C SER A 574 13.04 -6.37 27.04
N VAL A 575 13.86 -6.66 26.02
CA VAL A 575 14.28 -5.75 24.95
C VAL A 575 13.63 -6.19 23.63
N ASP A 576 12.38 -5.79 23.44
CA ASP A 576 11.57 -6.27 22.32
C ASP A 576 12.08 -5.88 20.92
N SER A 577 12.89 -4.81 20.79
CA SER A 577 13.57 -4.50 19.53
C SER A 577 14.67 -3.44 19.67
N ILE A 578 15.62 -3.44 18.72
CA ILE A 578 16.71 -2.47 18.59
C ILE A 578 16.76 -1.92 17.16
N LYS A 579 16.91 -0.60 17.02
CA LYS A 579 17.13 0.09 15.74
C LYS A 579 18.32 1.05 15.84
N VAL A 580 19.29 0.92 14.94
CA VAL A 580 20.36 1.90 14.74
C VAL A 580 20.02 2.77 13.53
N SER A 581 20.09 4.09 13.65
CA SER A 581 19.84 5.03 12.56
C SER A 581 20.90 6.13 12.52
N ALA A 582 21.37 6.51 11.33
CA ALA A 582 22.29 7.62 11.16
C ALA A 582 21.54 8.96 11.33
N VAL A 583 22.14 9.89 12.07
CA VAL A 583 21.60 11.25 12.29
C VAL A 583 21.82 12.16 11.06
N GLY A 584 22.48 11.64 10.01
CA GLY A 584 22.58 12.26 8.69
C GLY A 584 23.46 11.44 7.72
N GLY A 585 22.89 11.03 6.58
CA GLY A 585 23.58 10.19 5.57
C GLY A 585 23.60 8.70 5.93
N ASN A 586 24.55 7.94 5.37
CA ASN A 586 24.68 6.50 5.63
C ASN A 586 25.42 6.23 6.94
N ILE A 587 25.22 5.03 7.51
CA ILE A 587 26.02 4.50 8.61
C ILE A 587 27.48 4.33 8.12
N GLN A 588 28.34 5.27 8.49
CA GLN A 588 29.75 5.33 8.09
C GLN A 588 30.62 5.85 9.24
N PRO A 589 31.95 5.58 9.26
CA PRO A 589 32.82 6.00 10.34
C PRO A 589 32.76 7.52 10.54
N GLY A 590 32.65 7.95 11.79
CA GLY A 590 32.50 9.36 12.16
C GLY A 590 31.08 9.91 12.06
N ALA A 591 30.09 9.15 11.58
CA ALA A 591 28.69 9.54 11.65
C ALA A 591 28.16 9.41 13.08
N ALA A 592 27.32 10.37 13.49
CA ALA A 592 26.50 10.21 14.68
C ALA A 592 25.34 9.26 14.36
N VAL A 593 25.13 8.27 15.21
CA VAL A 593 24.02 7.31 15.12
C VAL A 593 23.18 7.34 16.39
N LYS A 594 21.89 7.13 16.21
CA LYS A 594 20.88 6.97 17.26
C LYS A 594 20.50 5.50 17.37
N ILE A 595 20.52 4.98 18.58
CA ILE A 595 20.01 3.67 18.94
C ILE A 595 18.64 3.91 19.57
N ASP A 596 17.60 3.34 18.99
CA ASP A 596 16.25 3.29 19.52
C ASP A 596 15.96 1.86 19.97
N ALA A 597 15.51 1.67 21.20
CA ALA A 597 15.12 0.37 21.71
C ALA A 597 13.73 0.43 22.33
N LYS A 598 12.94 -0.63 22.06
CA LYS A 598 11.68 -0.89 22.75
C LYS A 598 11.99 -1.86 23.88
N VAL A 599 11.64 -1.51 25.10
CA VAL A 599 11.87 -2.35 26.27
C VAL A 599 10.62 -2.45 27.12
N TRP A 600 10.43 -3.57 27.79
CA TRP A 600 9.44 -3.73 28.84
C TRP A 600 10.11 -3.61 30.19
N ALA A 601 9.65 -2.70 31.06
CA ALA A 601 10.21 -2.52 32.40
C ALA A 601 9.21 -2.91 33.48
N TYR A 602 9.62 -3.68 34.47
CA TYR A 602 8.80 -3.99 35.63
C TYR A 602 8.73 -2.80 36.61
N SER A 603 9.84 -2.07 36.79
CA SER A 603 10.02 -1.02 37.79
C SER A 603 10.83 0.17 37.28
N THR A 604 10.34 1.38 37.52
CA THR A 604 11.04 2.63 37.18
C THR A 604 12.23 2.96 38.09
N THR A 605 12.40 2.21 39.19
CA THR A 605 13.43 2.50 40.21
C THR A 605 14.40 1.36 40.43
N ALA A 606 14.03 0.14 40.06
CA ALA A 606 14.88 -1.04 40.14
C ALA A 606 15.50 -1.38 38.78
N ASP A 607 14.89 -0.97 37.68
CA ASP A 607 15.32 -1.38 36.35
C ASP A 607 16.11 -0.26 35.68
N PHE A 608 17.10 -0.67 34.90
CA PHE A 608 18.00 0.24 34.19
C PHE A 608 18.25 -0.30 32.79
N VAL A 609 18.23 0.60 31.80
CA VAL A 609 18.56 0.28 30.42
C VAL A 609 19.95 0.79 30.10
N ASP A 610 20.89 -0.10 29.82
CA ASP A 610 22.26 0.22 29.44
C ASP A 610 22.45 0.03 27.94
N PHE A 611 23.04 1.03 27.29
CA PHE A 611 23.39 0.98 25.87
C PHE A 611 24.91 0.83 25.73
N PHE A 612 25.36 -0.17 24.97
CA PHE A 612 26.76 -0.36 24.63
C PHE A 612 26.96 -0.38 23.11
N TYR A 613 28.21 -0.17 22.68
CA TYR A 613 28.63 -0.40 21.31
C TYR A 613 29.97 -1.16 21.24
N ALA A 614 30.20 -1.83 20.11
CA ALA A 614 31.45 -2.47 19.76
C ALA A 614 31.83 -2.12 18.31
N ASN A 615 33.10 -1.81 18.07
CA ASN A 615 33.61 -1.47 16.74
C ASN A 615 33.89 -2.71 15.85
N ASP A 616 33.75 -3.92 16.39
CA ASP A 616 33.94 -5.18 15.70
C ASP A 616 32.91 -6.19 16.25
N ALA A 617 31.91 -6.55 15.45
CA ALA A 617 30.87 -7.50 15.86
C ALA A 617 31.37 -8.95 15.94
N THR A 618 32.51 -9.29 15.33
CA THR A 618 33.07 -10.66 15.35
C THR A 618 33.93 -10.94 16.58
N ASN A 619 34.36 -9.87 17.27
CA ASN A 619 35.11 -9.93 18.51
C ASN A 619 34.74 -8.70 19.36
N PRO A 620 33.52 -8.66 19.92
CA PRO A 620 32.97 -7.46 20.52
C PRO A 620 33.79 -7.02 21.74
N GLN A 621 34.14 -5.74 21.76
CA GLN A 621 34.73 -5.05 22.91
C GLN A 621 33.77 -3.95 23.34
N TRP A 622 32.80 -4.33 24.19
CA TRP A 622 31.69 -3.48 24.57
C TRP A 622 32.14 -2.24 25.35
N GLN A 623 31.68 -1.08 24.90
CA GLN A 623 31.87 0.21 25.57
C GLN A 623 30.52 0.83 25.90
N LEU A 624 30.34 1.25 27.15
CA LEU A 624 29.11 1.87 27.63
C LEU A 624 28.92 3.25 26.99
N ILE A 625 27.74 3.49 26.40
CA ILE A 625 27.29 4.78 25.89
C ILE A 625 26.60 5.55 27.02
N SER A 626 25.56 4.95 27.60
CA SER A 626 24.74 5.56 28.65
C SER A 626 23.89 4.52 29.38
N THR A 627 23.51 4.85 30.60
CA THR A 627 22.47 4.16 31.37
C THR A 627 21.26 5.08 31.49
N LEU A 628 20.06 4.57 31.21
CA LEU A 628 18.80 5.26 31.35
C LEU A 628 17.90 4.55 32.35
N ASN A 629 17.01 5.30 32.99
CA ASN A 629 15.94 4.75 33.82
C ASN A 629 14.65 4.72 32.98
N PRO A 630 13.86 3.63 33.04
CA PRO A 630 12.52 3.60 32.45
C PRO A 630 11.64 4.72 33.00
N SER A 631 10.83 5.32 32.14
CA SER A 631 9.95 6.44 32.49
C SER A 631 8.64 5.98 33.16
N ALA A 632 8.22 4.75 32.86
CA ALA A 632 7.06 4.08 33.42
C ALA A 632 7.33 2.57 33.55
N ALA A 633 6.51 1.86 34.33
CA ALA A 633 6.44 0.40 34.24
C ALA A 633 5.61 0.03 32.99
N GLY A 634 5.92 -1.09 32.36
CA GLY A 634 5.41 -1.50 31.06
C GLY A 634 6.33 -1.10 29.89
N ALA A 635 5.75 -0.95 28.70
CA ALA A 635 6.48 -0.60 27.49
C ALA A 635 7.12 0.80 27.57
N ASN A 636 8.39 0.89 27.18
CA ASN A 636 9.16 2.11 27.10
C ASN A 636 9.94 2.17 25.78
N ASP A 637 9.89 3.34 25.13
CA ASP A 637 10.79 3.67 24.03
C ASP A 637 11.97 4.48 24.60
N VAL A 638 13.18 3.94 24.47
CA VAL A 638 14.41 4.53 25.02
C VAL A 638 15.45 4.69 23.93
N SER A 639 16.23 5.77 24.00
CA SER A 639 17.22 6.06 22.95
C SER A 639 18.55 6.56 23.51
N ALA A 640 19.64 6.15 22.85
CA ALA A 640 20.98 6.68 23.06
C ALA A 640 21.59 7.14 21.73
N GLN A 641 22.61 7.99 21.78
CA GLN A 641 23.36 8.42 20.60
C GLN A 641 24.85 8.27 20.84
N TYR A 642 25.59 7.86 19.81
CA TYR A 642 27.04 7.82 19.83
C TYR A 642 27.62 8.09 18.43
N THR A 643 28.93 8.28 18.34
CA THR A 643 29.63 8.47 17.06
C THR A 643 30.34 7.18 16.66
N LEU A 644 30.11 6.71 15.44
CA LEU A 644 30.71 5.47 14.94
C LEU A 644 32.23 5.57 14.86
N GLY A 645 32.90 4.55 15.40
CA GLY A 645 34.34 4.39 15.25
C GLY A 645 34.73 3.78 13.90
N ASN A 646 36.00 3.38 13.77
CA ASN A 646 36.47 2.63 12.60
C ASN A 646 36.12 1.15 12.76
N GLY A 647 35.65 0.52 11.69
CA GLY A 647 35.29 -0.90 11.65
C GLY A 647 34.21 -1.11 10.59
N SER A 648 34.29 -2.21 9.83
CA SER A 648 33.37 -2.50 8.71
C SER A 648 32.10 -3.24 9.14
N LEU A 649 32.13 -3.90 10.31
CA LEU A 649 30.99 -4.57 10.92
C LEU A 649 31.00 -4.22 12.41
N GLN A 650 30.07 -3.40 12.84
CA GLN A 650 29.96 -2.91 14.22
C GLN A 650 28.68 -3.47 14.85
N ALA A 651 28.54 -3.32 16.16
CA ALA A 651 27.37 -3.78 16.88
C ALA A 651 26.98 -2.82 18.00
N VAL A 652 25.71 -2.87 18.37
CA VAL A 652 25.18 -2.28 19.60
C VAL A 652 24.60 -3.38 20.46
N ARG A 653 24.67 -3.18 21.78
CA ARG A 653 24.03 -4.03 22.79
C ARG A 653 23.09 -3.18 23.61
N VAL A 654 21.88 -3.67 23.84
CA VAL A 654 20.94 -3.09 24.79
C VAL A 654 20.71 -4.09 25.90
N VAL A 655 20.88 -3.63 27.13
CA VAL A 655 20.65 -4.44 28.33
C VAL A 655 19.55 -3.78 29.12
N ILE A 656 18.48 -4.50 29.45
CA ILE A 656 17.61 -4.10 30.56
C ILE A 656 17.89 -5.02 31.74
N ARG A 657 18.27 -4.42 32.87
CA ARG A 657 18.69 -5.17 34.07
C ARG A 657 17.91 -4.79 35.31
N TYR A 658 17.69 -5.79 36.15
CA TYR A 658 17.09 -5.63 37.48
C TYR A 658 18.18 -5.40 38.54
N ASN A 659 18.26 -4.17 39.05
CA ASN A 659 19.30 -3.70 39.96
C ASN A 659 20.73 -3.89 39.41
N GLY A 660 21.74 -3.84 40.28
CA GLY A 660 23.15 -4.04 39.90
C GLY A 660 23.82 -2.80 39.31
N ALA A 661 25.02 -3.00 38.78
CA ALA A 661 25.81 -1.98 38.10
C ALA A 661 25.85 -2.28 36.59
N ALA A 662 25.98 -1.23 35.77
CA ALA A 662 26.07 -1.39 34.32
C ALA A 662 27.22 -2.32 33.93
N SER A 663 26.88 -3.37 33.20
CA SER A 663 27.79 -4.41 32.70
C SER A 663 27.28 -4.86 31.34
N PRO A 664 28.15 -5.13 30.35
CA PRO A 664 27.71 -5.68 29.07
C PRO A 664 27.18 -7.11 29.20
N CYS A 665 27.47 -7.79 30.30
CA CYS A 665 26.84 -9.05 30.65
C CYS A 665 26.60 -9.09 32.17
N PRO A 666 25.45 -8.63 32.66
CA PRO A 666 25.17 -8.53 34.09
C PRO A 666 24.81 -9.88 34.74
N GLY A 667 24.20 -10.80 33.99
CA GLY A 667 23.91 -12.18 34.41
C GLY A 667 22.80 -12.31 35.47
N GLY A 668 21.97 -11.28 35.67
CA GLY A 668 20.82 -11.33 36.56
C GLY A 668 19.69 -12.22 36.01
N ALA A 669 18.87 -12.73 36.93
CA ALA A 669 17.82 -13.69 36.60
C ALA A 669 16.67 -13.12 35.74
N TYR A 670 16.55 -11.79 35.69
CA TYR A 670 15.56 -11.02 34.93
C TYR A 670 16.24 -10.11 33.89
N ASP A 671 17.56 -10.18 33.75
CA ASP A 671 18.25 -9.29 32.83
C ASP A 671 18.06 -9.79 31.41
N ASP A 672 17.76 -8.90 30.48
CA ASP A 672 17.71 -9.20 29.05
C ASP A 672 18.86 -8.51 28.34
N VAL A 673 19.52 -9.21 27.41
CA VAL A 673 20.76 -8.76 26.78
C VAL A 673 20.73 -9.05 25.29
N ASP A 674 20.45 -8.02 24.48
CA ASP A 674 20.32 -8.18 23.05
C ASP A 674 21.29 -7.36 22.22
N ASP A 675 21.76 -7.96 21.12
CA ASP A 675 22.68 -7.34 20.19
C ASP A 675 22.06 -7.08 18.81
N LEU A 676 22.58 -6.05 18.14
CA LEU A 676 22.31 -5.79 16.73
C LEU A 676 23.60 -5.45 15.99
N ALA A 677 23.99 -6.31 15.05
CA ALA A 677 25.14 -6.10 14.19
C ALA A 677 24.76 -5.37 12.89
N PHE A 678 25.65 -4.52 12.38
CA PHE A 678 25.39 -3.77 11.16
C PHE A 678 26.68 -3.42 10.42
N VAL A 679 26.61 -3.48 9.08
CA VAL A 679 27.73 -3.11 8.21
C VAL A 679 27.87 -1.59 8.15
N VAL A 680 29.11 -1.11 8.27
CA VAL A 680 29.47 0.31 8.24
C VAL A 680 30.23 0.61 6.94
N GLY A 681 29.81 1.67 6.23
CA GLY A 681 30.37 2.04 4.93
C GLY A 681 31.86 2.42 4.96
N ALA A 682 32.53 2.35 3.82
CA ALA A 682 33.89 2.87 3.71
C ALA A 682 33.85 4.41 3.82
N GLY A 683 34.27 4.94 4.97
CA GLY A 683 34.37 6.38 5.18
C GLY A 683 35.17 7.01 4.04
N GLY A 684 34.57 7.97 3.34
CA GLY A 684 35.27 8.76 2.33
C GLY A 684 36.54 9.31 2.96
N GLY A 685 37.69 8.89 2.44
CA GLY A 685 38.99 9.28 2.96
C GLY A 685 39.03 10.80 3.14
N THR A 686 39.39 11.23 4.34
CA THR A 686 39.60 12.63 4.67
C THR A 686 40.59 13.20 3.64
N PRO A 687 40.27 14.27 2.90
CA PRO A 687 41.29 15.03 2.20
C PRO A 687 42.31 15.50 3.23
N THR A 688 43.56 15.12 3.05
CA THR A 688 44.67 15.56 3.89
C THR A 688 44.67 17.09 3.89
N ALA A 689 44.42 17.70 5.05
CA ALA A 689 44.46 19.15 5.19
C ALA A 689 45.87 19.68 4.86
N PRO A 690 46.02 20.74 4.05
CA PRO A 690 47.30 21.41 3.92
C PRO A 690 47.67 22.08 5.25
N SER A 691 48.92 21.89 5.65
CA SER A 691 49.60 22.50 6.79
C SER A 691 49.24 23.99 7.05
N GLY A 692 48.74 24.27 8.28
CA GLY A 692 48.92 25.51 9.07
C GLY A 692 48.38 26.84 8.48
N PRO A 693 47.96 27.82 9.32
CA PRO A 693 48.81 28.35 10.39
C PRO A 693 48.12 28.70 11.74
N VAL A 694 48.90 28.52 12.80
CA VAL A 694 49.07 29.34 14.02
C VAL A 694 47.84 29.77 14.83
N THR A 695 47.82 29.23 16.06
CA THR A 695 47.05 29.60 17.26
C THR A 695 47.23 31.06 17.72
N THR A 696 46.15 31.77 18.10
CA THR A 696 45.98 32.54 19.38
C THR A 696 44.53 33.11 19.52
N PRO A 697 44.06 33.61 20.70
CA PRO A 697 43.14 32.90 21.59
C PRO A 697 41.75 33.54 21.80
N ALA A 698 40.97 32.89 22.69
CA ALA A 698 39.56 33.02 23.08
C ALA A 698 38.94 34.43 23.32
N PRO A 699 37.59 34.55 23.22
CA PRO A 699 36.86 35.82 23.24
C PRO A 699 36.54 36.33 24.65
N THR A 700 36.40 37.66 24.79
CA THR A 700 35.88 38.32 26.00
C THR A 700 34.68 39.25 25.70
N LYS A 701 33.89 39.46 26.76
CA LYS A 701 32.46 39.86 26.82
C LYS A 701 32.10 41.30 26.38
N LYS A 702 30.89 41.45 25.78
CA LYS A 702 29.73 42.40 25.97
C LYS A 702 29.97 43.86 26.47
N PRO A 703 29.01 44.83 26.35
CA PRO A 703 28.05 45.26 25.28
C PRO A 703 28.20 46.76 24.90
N THR A 704 27.35 47.20 23.95
CA THR A 704 26.51 48.45 23.97
C THR A 704 26.82 49.49 22.88
N ALA A 705 25.90 49.66 21.92
CA ALA A 705 25.10 50.88 21.70
C ALA A 705 24.32 50.82 20.35
N GLN A 706 22.99 50.77 20.44
CA GLN A 706 22.09 51.48 19.52
C GLN A 706 21.91 52.91 20.10
N PRO A 707 21.43 53.96 19.39
CA PRO A 707 20.69 53.98 18.12
C PRO A 707 21.06 55.15 17.17
N THR A 708 20.46 55.24 15.96
CA THR A 708 19.59 56.39 15.63
C THR A 708 18.84 56.25 14.30
N LYS A 709 17.63 56.80 14.35
CA LYS A 709 16.64 56.99 13.28
C LYS A 709 17.01 58.22 12.44
N ARG A 710 17.22 58.09 11.12
CA ARG A 710 16.75 59.04 10.09
C ARG A 710 16.89 58.45 8.68
N PRO A 711 15.92 58.66 7.76
CA PRO A 711 15.92 58.01 6.45
C PRO A 711 16.66 58.86 5.41
N THR A 712 17.49 58.21 4.59
CA THR A 712 18.06 58.82 3.38
C THR A 712 17.44 58.23 2.12
N ARG A 713 17.11 59.16 1.22
CA ARG A 713 16.40 58.99 -0.03
C ARG A 713 17.35 58.53 -1.14
N PHE A 714 16.75 57.83 -2.12
CA PHE A 714 17.22 57.51 -3.48
C PHE A 714 17.71 56.07 -3.74
N PRO A 715 17.26 55.45 -4.87
CA PRO A 715 17.47 54.04 -5.20
C PRO A 715 18.84 53.76 -5.84
N THR A 716 19.42 52.61 -5.50
CA THR A 716 20.67 52.07 -6.06
C THR A 716 20.41 51.39 -7.42
N PRO A 717 21.34 51.46 -8.42
CA PRO A 717 21.11 50.98 -9.79
C PRO A 717 21.14 49.45 -9.98
N LEU A 718 20.48 49.00 -11.06
CA LEU A 718 20.32 47.62 -11.52
C LEU A 718 21.67 46.93 -11.89
N PRO A 719 21.83 45.60 -11.71
CA PRO A 719 23.08 44.90 -12.01
C PRO A 719 23.34 44.71 -13.51
N THR A 720 24.60 44.79 -13.90
CA THR A 720 25.14 44.65 -15.27
C THR A 720 25.03 43.21 -15.82
N PRO A 721 24.79 42.99 -17.14
CA PRO A 721 24.63 41.66 -17.73
C PRO A 721 25.93 40.84 -17.83
N LYS A 722 25.80 39.50 -17.74
CA LYS A 722 26.89 38.52 -17.93
C LYS A 722 27.33 38.41 -19.41
N PRO A 723 28.57 37.97 -19.68
CA PRO A 723 29.19 37.98 -21.01
C PRO A 723 28.66 36.85 -21.92
N ILE A 724 28.59 37.15 -23.21
CA ILE A 724 28.17 36.27 -24.30
C ILE A 724 29.36 35.42 -24.77
N THR A 725 29.21 34.10 -24.76
CA THR A 725 30.10 33.16 -25.46
C THR A 725 29.36 32.53 -26.63
N THR A 726 29.90 32.72 -27.82
CA THR A 726 29.39 32.27 -29.12
C THR A 726 29.96 30.89 -29.45
N THR A 727 29.11 29.91 -29.73
CA THR A 727 29.52 28.62 -30.33
C THR A 727 28.58 28.22 -31.46
N CYS A 728 29.18 27.96 -32.63
CA CYS A 728 28.53 27.58 -33.88
C CYS A 728 27.90 26.18 -33.81
N GLY A 729 26.60 26.07 -34.14
CA GLY A 729 25.90 24.82 -34.34
C GLY A 729 25.89 24.42 -35.83
N ALA A 730 26.31 23.19 -36.12
CA ALA A 730 26.17 22.58 -37.45
C ALA A 730 24.78 21.92 -37.56
N VAL A 731 23.95 22.43 -38.47
CA VAL A 731 22.82 21.68 -39.04
C VAL A 731 22.89 21.83 -40.55
N GLY A 732 23.00 20.71 -41.25
CA GLY A 732 23.01 20.65 -42.71
C GLY A 732 21.73 21.24 -43.30
N THR A 733 21.90 22.23 -44.17
CA THR A 733 20.87 22.67 -45.10
C THR A 733 21.23 22.22 -46.51
N TYR A 734 20.25 21.58 -47.13
CA TYR A 734 20.20 21.19 -48.53
C TYR A 734 20.50 22.39 -49.46
N CYS A 735 21.35 22.15 -50.46
CA CYS A 735 21.51 23.06 -51.59
C CYS A 735 20.29 22.93 -52.53
N ASP A 736 19.72 24.08 -52.89
CA ASP A 736 18.60 24.23 -53.83
C ASP A 736 19.05 23.91 -55.28
N SER A 737 18.23 23.12 -55.99
CA SER A 737 18.46 22.59 -57.32
C SER A 737 18.21 23.58 -58.47
N SER A 738 18.19 24.89 -58.22
CA SER A 738 17.86 25.90 -59.24
C SER A 738 19.03 26.76 -59.75
N LYS A 739 20.28 26.59 -59.28
CA LYS A 739 21.46 27.32 -59.80
C LYS A 739 22.78 26.50 -59.72
N PRO A 740 23.36 26.02 -60.85
CA PRO A 740 24.50 25.08 -60.78
C PRO A 740 25.89 25.68 -60.54
N ASN A 741 26.08 27.00 -60.50
CA ASN A 741 27.42 27.60 -60.60
C ASN A 741 27.71 28.62 -59.51
N ASN A 742 27.84 28.23 -58.24
CA ASN A 742 28.63 29.00 -57.25
C ASN A 742 28.90 28.16 -55.99
N CYS A 743 29.84 27.23 -56.11
CA CYS A 743 30.66 26.79 -54.98
C CYS A 743 32.05 27.44 -55.10
N CYS A 744 32.64 27.73 -53.93
CA CYS A 744 34.04 28.12 -53.65
C CYS A 744 34.36 29.62 -53.46
N SER A 745 34.72 29.98 -52.22
CA SER A 745 35.94 30.75 -51.95
C SER A 745 36.38 30.57 -50.49
N GLY A 746 37.58 30.01 -50.24
CA GLY A 746 38.23 30.10 -48.92
C GLY A 746 39.13 28.95 -48.46
N SER A 747 40.20 28.66 -49.22
CA SER A 747 41.52 28.14 -48.79
C SER A 747 41.66 27.12 -47.64
N CYS A 748 42.05 25.89 -48.01
CA CYS A 748 42.81 24.94 -47.19
C CYS A 748 44.26 25.40 -46.92
N GLN A 749 44.78 25.21 -45.71
CA GLN A 749 46.19 24.85 -45.48
C GLN A 749 46.39 23.93 -44.26
N SER A 750 46.78 22.69 -44.57
CA SER A 750 47.71 21.76 -43.91
C SER A 750 47.66 21.51 -42.38
N LYS A 751 47.42 20.24 -41.97
CA LYS A 751 48.44 19.20 -41.72
C LYS A 751 47.79 17.95 -41.08
N GLY A 752 48.06 16.76 -41.64
CA GLY A 752 48.23 15.54 -40.85
C GLY A 752 47.17 14.43 -40.92
N ARG A 753 47.36 13.52 -41.88
CA ARG A 753 47.07 12.06 -41.87
C ARG A 753 45.62 11.54 -41.86
N TYR A 754 45.25 11.07 -43.05
CA TYR A 754 44.35 9.97 -43.43
C TYR A 754 44.24 8.81 -42.42
N SER A 755 43.02 8.29 -42.19
CA SER A 755 42.52 7.11 -42.94
C SER A 755 41.03 6.86 -42.70
N ASN A 756 40.32 6.60 -43.81
CA ASN A 756 38.93 6.19 -43.92
C ASN A 756 38.67 4.80 -43.31
N THR A 757 37.46 4.59 -42.77
CA THR A 757 36.53 3.56 -43.30
C THR A 757 35.13 3.75 -42.69
N CYS A 758 34.14 4.00 -43.55
CA CYS A 758 32.73 3.82 -43.26
C CYS A 758 32.34 2.34 -43.37
N LYS A 759 31.52 1.87 -42.43
CA LYS A 759 30.31 1.08 -42.70
C LYS A 759 29.22 1.54 -41.74
#